data_AF-A0A1C5LQD9-F1
#
_entry.id   AF-A0A1C5LQD9-F1
#
_cell.length_a   1.000
_cell.length_b   1.000
_cell.length_c   1.000
_cell.angle_alpha   90.00
_cell.angle_beta   90.00
_cell.angle_gamma   90.00
#
_symmetry.space_group_name_H-M   'P 1'
#
loop_
_entity.id
_entity.type
_entity.pdbx_description
1 polymer ?
#
loop_
_entity_poly.entity_id
_entity_poly.type
_entity_poly.pdbx_seq_one_letter_code
_entity_poly.pdbx_strand_id
1 'polypeptide(L)'
;MIMPVCMRPKEDELLYGWLSRLSLENGYTSLADFGKRFLTERTVLQPLEKISWYPRVDFIRDLDRTCEEYKEISFFPTADELLRKMTPLYAVFPFLTYGNQSWWTQFILREPGTALTGTGNRGNMIPEFLSCPECRKQDRKKYGFSYLRTWHHLPGVRVCAVHRVPLQTLAYRKQKVLDPDEDGIILSEKELVGNLETEWKISQFAKEMYERPLFFDLRGLQALLLERMEELGIRKKIKEEMETAEFLPYLNGECEKRVQKMLMEPRNGMDEIMAFSAFLFGEYSVLEEKAKRYIGELEEPFADVVRGRFQLLSGFGRLVHLKCETCGKEFWIHPYALGLGCGCPSCEAAMTLKQRINRRLSFFGDGNYELAQDVNEENMGERVDVIHKTCGSVRKTRLMETLWMQKKCDCETRVSFADAAERVRAASPNFTLIQYIGGKKDHIVRLKHKVCGQTFEWELGRFQKRPTCMVCERRRVPRGFVEDFLKRMRDLVGDEYELVSGFTDMRSRILVRHQACGTVTEMIPNDLLRGRRCNLCHKAIRRGELEAALESCTGGYYRITGMKNVRYCIEGENGEKFFRDPGCIMQELSRPTESPLFTHRIAKPKPAPRKEALIYLSAKEICRRKGFWSPRDSADILPLKQVQDLMRWLVKNDYLERIGYGKYVLSERKISGDRYDEN
;
A
#
# COMPACT_ATOMS: atom_id res chain seq x y z
N MET A 1 -22.48 -48.82 10.60
CA MET A 1 -23.10 -49.21 11.89
C MET A 1 -23.16 -47.93 12.68
N ILE A 2 -24.37 -47.48 13.01
CA ILE A 2 -24.57 -46.25 13.78
C ILE A 2 -24.27 -46.55 15.26
N MET A 3 -23.74 -45.58 16.01
CA MET A 3 -23.51 -45.73 17.45
C MET A 3 -24.83 -46.01 18.20
N PRO A 4 -24.90 -47.04 19.07
CA PRO A 4 -26.10 -47.37 19.83
C PRO A 4 -26.58 -46.24 20.74
N VAL A 5 -25.65 -45.54 21.40
CA VAL A 5 -25.95 -44.42 22.29
C VAL A 5 -25.29 -43.17 21.75
N CYS A 6 -26.10 -42.14 21.49
CA CYS A 6 -25.63 -40.79 21.16
C CYS A 6 -26.17 -39.79 22.19
N MET A 7 -25.29 -38.96 22.72
CA MET A 7 -25.61 -38.00 23.78
C MET A 7 -25.35 -36.57 23.32
N ARG A 8 -26.19 -35.63 23.76
CA ARG A 8 -25.99 -34.21 23.47
C ARG A 8 -24.74 -33.69 24.19
N PRO A 9 -23.85 -32.92 23.51
CA PRO A 9 -22.76 -32.22 24.16
C PRO A 9 -23.24 -31.21 25.21
N LYS A 10 -22.42 -30.93 26.23
CA LYS A 10 -22.63 -29.76 27.09
C LYS A 10 -22.23 -28.47 26.35
N GLU A 11 -22.73 -27.35 26.85
CA GLU A 11 -22.70 -26.04 26.17
C GLU A 11 -21.31 -25.63 25.67
N ASP A 12 -20.30 -25.77 26.52
CA ASP A 12 -18.90 -25.46 26.25
C ASP A 12 -18.00 -26.70 26.26
N GLU A 13 -18.55 -27.89 26.02
CA GLU A 13 -17.81 -29.15 26.08
C GLU A 13 -16.78 -29.31 24.94
N LEU A 14 -15.54 -29.62 25.30
CA LEU A 14 -14.48 -29.93 24.35
C LEU A 14 -14.80 -31.22 23.59
N LEU A 15 -14.54 -31.24 22.28
CA LEU A 15 -14.77 -32.39 21.40
C LEU A 15 -14.21 -33.70 21.94
N TYR A 16 -12.96 -33.70 22.39
CA TYR A 16 -12.35 -34.89 22.95
C TYR A 16 -13.03 -35.36 24.24
N GLY A 17 -13.47 -34.42 25.08
CA GLY A 17 -14.22 -34.74 26.31
C GLY A 17 -15.56 -35.40 25.98
N TRP A 18 -16.32 -34.81 25.06
CA TRP A 18 -17.58 -35.40 24.59
C TRP A 18 -17.38 -36.78 23.95
N LEU A 19 -16.38 -36.94 23.09
CA LEU A 19 -16.04 -38.23 22.49
C LEU A 19 -15.62 -39.27 23.54
N SER A 20 -14.92 -38.86 24.59
CA SER A 20 -14.55 -39.73 25.71
C SER A 20 -15.80 -40.21 26.46
N ARG A 21 -16.75 -39.32 26.75
CA ARG A 21 -18.02 -39.71 27.38
C ARG A 21 -18.85 -40.63 26.48
N LEU A 22 -18.99 -40.29 25.20
CA LEU A 22 -19.64 -41.15 24.21
C LEU A 22 -19.01 -42.55 24.17
N SER A 23 -17.68 -42.63 24.20
CA SER A 23 -16.96 -43.91 24.23
C SER A 23 -17.33 -44.74 25.46
N LEU A 24 -17.33 -44.14 26.65
CA LEU A 24 -17.69 -44.83 27.91
C LEU A 24 -19.13 -45.32 27.90
N GLU A 25 -20.08 -44.47 27.49
CA GLU A 25 -21.50 -44.80 27.41
C GLU A 25 -21.79 -45.94 26.42
N ASN A 26 -20.95 -46.10 25.39
CA ASN A 26 -21.03 -47.21 24.45
C ASN A 26 -20.17 -48.42 24.87
N GLY A 27 -19.58 -48.43 26.07
CA GLY A 27 -18.82 -49.54 26.63
C GLY A 27 -17.37 -49.65 26.15
N TYR A 28 -16.79 -48.58 25.61
CA TYR A 28 -15.41 -48.55 25.11
C TYR A 28 -14.50 -47.79 26.07
N THR A 29 -13.40 -48.43 26.47
CA THR A 29 -12.31 -47.83 27.26
C THR A 29 -11.18 -47.25 26.40
N SER A 30 -11.20 -47.56 25.10
CA SER A 30 -10.26 -47.12 24.08
C SER A 30 -10.98 -46.23 23.07
N LEU A 31 -10.57 -44.97 23.03
CA LEU A 31 -11.13 -44.01 22.07
C LEU A 31 -10.71 -44.35 20.62
N ALA A 32 -9.57 -45.01 20.47
CA ALA A 32 -9.13 -45.51 19.18
C ALA A 32 -10.11 -46.59 18.67
N ASP A 33 -10.53 -47.53 19.52
CA ASP A 33 -11.43 -48.61 19.11
C ASP A 33 -12.85 -48.10 18.89
N PHE A 34 -13.33 -47.19 19.75
CA PHE A 34 -14.60 -46.50 19.54
C PHE A 34 -14.64 -45.78 18.19
N GLY A 35 -13.61 -44.97 17.88
CA GLY A 35 -13.58 -44.23 16.64
C GLY A 35 -13.37 -45.11 15.41
N LYS A 36 -12.54 -46.16 15.48
CA LYS A 36 -12.44 -47.18 14.41
C LYS A 36 -13.80 -47.83 14.12
N ARG A 37 -14.65 -47.98 15.13
CA ARG A 37 -15.94 -48.66 14.98
C ARG A 37 -17.03 -47.75 14.41
N PHE A 38 -17.08 -46.50 14.85
CA PHE A 38 -18.22 -45.61 14.63
C PHE A 38 -17.90 -44.33 13.87
N LEU A 39 -16.63 -43.93 13.79
CA LEU A 39 -16.22 -42.65 13.20
C LEU A 39 -15.35 -42.82 11.94
N THR A 40 -14.79 -44.01 11.66
CA THR A 40 -14.17 -44.32 10.37
C THR A 40 -15.07 -45.09 9.41
N GLU A 41 -14.83 -44.90 8.12
CA GLU A 41 -15.53 -45.57 7.03
C GLU A 41 -15.28 -47.09 6.99
N ARG A 42 -16.28 -47.81 6.44
CA ARG A 42 -16.16 -49.16 5.89
C ARG A 42 -16.44 -49.08 4.38
N THR A 43 -15.47 -48.70 3.55
CA THR A 43 -15.63 -48.82 2.10
C THR A 43 -15.33 -50.24 1.65
N VAL A 44 -16.19 -50.79 0.79
CA VAL A 44 -16.05 -52.13 0.15
C VAL A 44 -14.73 -52.25 -0.65
N LEU A 45 -14.09 -51.12 -0.97
CA LEU A 45 -12.91 -51.01 -1.83
C LEU A 45 -11.57 -50.86 -1.08
N GLN A 46 -11.56 -50.73 0.26
CA GLN A 46 -10.32 -50.73 1.04
C GLN A 46 -10.40 -51.73 2.21
N PRO A 47 -9.45 -52.68 2.32
CA PRO A 47 -9.37 -53.54 3.49
C PRO A 47 -9.07 -52.73 4.76
N LEU A 48 -9.57 -53.21 5.91
CA LEU A 48 -9.43 -52.66 7.27
C LEU A 48 -7.99 -52.22 7.66
N GLU A 49 -6.98 -52.73 6.96
CA GLU A 49 -5.57 -52.58 7.31
C GLU A 49 -4.94 -51.22 6.94
N LYS A 50 -5.58 -50.41 6.06
CA LYS A 50 -5.00 -49.14 5.59
C LYS A 50 -5.59 -47.86 6.21
N ILE A 51 -6.68 -47.95 6.98
CA ILE A 51 -7.30 -46.77 7.60
C ILE A 51 -6.76 -46.61 9.02
N SER A 52 -5.81 -45.68 9.19
CA SER A 52 -5.37 -45.27 10.52
C SER A 52 -6.39 -44.27 11.10
N TRP A 53 -7.40 -44.75 11.85
CA TRP A 53 -8.07 -43.85 12.81
C TRP A 53 -7.04 -43.44 13.85
N TYR A 54 -6.67 -42.17 13.84
CA TYR A 54 -5.84 -41.60 14.88
C TYR A 54 -6.74 -40.78 15.82
N PRO A 55 -6.82 -41.11 17.12
CA PRO A 55 -7.51 -40.25 18.05
C PRO A 55 -6.77 -38.91 18.11
N ARG A 56 -7.36 -37.90 17.49
CA ARG A 56 -6.93 -36.51 17.54
C ARG A 56 -7.67 -35.82 18.67
N VAL A 57 -6.94 -35.00 19.42
CA VAL A 57 -7.46 -34.33 20.62
C VAL A 57 -8.30 -33.10 20.28
N ASP A 58 -8.23 -32.63 19.04
CA ASP A 58 -8.67 -31.30 18.62
C ASP A 58 -9.72 -31.30 17.50
N PHE A 59 -9.88 -32.39 16.75
CA PHE A 59 -10.90 -32.53 15.68
C PHE A 59 -11.14 -33.99 15.28
N ILE A 60 -12.22 -34.23 14.55
CA ILE A 60 -12.49 -35.46 13.79
C ILE A 60 -12.12 -35.23 12.33
N ARG A 61 -11.32 -36.12 11.73
CA ARG A 61 -11.04 -36.06 10.28
C ARG A 61 -12.23 -36.61 9.50
N ASP A 62 -12.49 -36.05 8.32
CA ASP A 62 -13.63 -36.43 7.46
C ASP A 62 -14.99 -36.17 8.12
N LEU A 63 -15.11 -34.95 8.66
CA LEU A 63 -16.28 -34.57 9.44
C LEU A 63 -17.56 -34.46 8.59
N ASP A 64 -17.48 -34.10 7.30
CA ASP A 64 -18.69 -34.03 6.45
C ASP A 64 -19.38 -35.39 6.33
N ARG A 65 -18.62 -36.46 6.07
CA ARG A 65 -19.17 -37.82 6.02
C ARG A 65 -19.76 -38.21 7.37
N THR A 66 -19.04 -37.94 8.46
CA THR A 66 -19.51 -38.26 9.81
C THR A 66 -20.84 -37.55 10.10
N CYS A 67 -20.93 -36.24 9.89
CA CYS A 67 -22.17 -35.51 10.11
C CYS A 67 -23.31 -36.00 9.20
N GLU A 68 -23.03 -36.38 7.95
CA GLU A 68 -24.03 -36.93 7.03
C GLU A 68 -24.55 -38.30 7.49
N GLU A 69 -23.67 -39.20 7.96
CA GLU A 69 -24.05 -40.52 8.49
C GLU A 69 -24.92 -40.42 9.74
N TYR A 70 -24.70 -39.40 10.56
CA TYR A 70 -25.38 -39.19 11.83
C TYR A 70 -26.49 -38.12 11.76
N LYS A 71 -26.83 -37.60 10.58
CA LYS A 71 -27.78 -36.48 10.42
C LYS A 71 -29.19 -36.74 10.95
N GLU A 72 -29.63 -38.00 10.92
CA GLU A 72 -30.95 -38.43 11.43
C GLU A 72 -30.99 -38.49 12.96
N ILE A 73 -29.83 -38.44 13.63
CA ILE A 73 -29.74 -38.45 15.09
C ILE A 73 -29.82 -37.02 15.60
N SER A 74 -30.98 -36.66 16.14
CA SER A 74 -31.30 -35.31 16.64
C SER A 74 -30.32 -34.70 17.66
N PHE A 75 -29.51 -35.52 18.34
CA PHE A 75 -28.52 -35.06 19.32
C PHE A 75 -27.09 -34.98 18.78
N PHE A 76 -26.85 -35.46 17.56
CA PHE A 76 -25.53 -35.36 16.93
C PHE A 76 -25.32 -33.93 16.39
N PRO A 77 -24.26 -33.23 16.80
CA PRO A 77 -24.07 -31.85 16.37
C PRO A 77 -23.68 -31.74 14.89
N THR A 78 -24.08 -30.64 14.27
CA THR A 78 -23.66 -30.31 12.89
C THR A 78 -22.17 -29.97 12.84
N ALA A 79 -21.58 -30.00 11.63
CA ALA A 79 -20.17 -29.64 11.44
C ALA A 79 -19.85 -28.21 11.94
N ASP A 80 -20.75 -27.25 11.71
CA ASP A 80 -20.62 -25.88 12.23
C ASP A 80 -20.63 -25.85 13.77
N GLU A 81 -21.55 -26.56 14.42
CA GLU A 81 -21.63 -26.62 15.88
C GLU A 81 -20.40 -27.26 16.51
N LEU A 82 -19.89 -28.35 15.95
CA LEU A 82 -18.67 -29.01 16.42
C LEU A 82 -17.47 -28.05 16.33
N LEU A 83 -17.26 -27.42 15.17
CA LEU A 83 -16.14 -26.49 14.97
C LEU A 83 -16.27 -25.24 15.84
N ARG A 84 -17.49 -24.69 15.98
CA ARG A 84 -17.75 -23.47 16.74
C ARG A 84 -17.63 -23.65 18.24
N LYS A 85 -18.23 -24.71 18.79
CA LYS A 85 -18.40 -24.87 20.25
C LYS A 85 -17.41 -25.84 20.87
N MET A 86 -17.00 -26.86 20.11
CA MET A 86 -16.25 -28.00 20.66
C MET A 86 -14.78 -28.01 20.26
N THR A 87 -14.35 -27.01 19.49
CA THR A 87 -12.93 -26.81 19.14
C THR A 87 -12.52 -25.34 19.38
N PRO A 88 -11.23 -25.07 19.64
CA PRO A 88 -10.70 -23.70 19.70
C PRO A 88 -10.78 -22.91 18.38
N LEU A 89 -11.14 -23.57 17.28
CA LEU A 89 -10.84 -23.13 15.93
C LEU A 89 -11.45 -21.76 15.58
N TYR A 90 -12.74 -21.54 15.87
CA TYR A 90 -13.41 -20.29 15.53
C TYR A 90 -12.91 -19.10 16.33
N ALA A 91 -12.55 -19.32 17.59
CA ALA A 91 -11.98 -18.29 18.45
C ALA A 91 -10.61 -17.84 17.92
N VAL A 92 -9.79 -18.76 17.38
CA VAL A 92 -8.43 -18.45 16.88
C VAL A 92 -8.39 -18.07 15.40
N PHE A 93 -9.51 -18.04 14.69
CA PHE A 93 -9.55 -17.61 13.28
C PHE A 93 -8.92 -16.24 13.04
N PRO A 94 -9.17 -15.20 13.86
CA PRO A 94 -8.48 -13.92 13.71
C PRO A 94 -6.96 -13.99 13.83
N PHE A 95 -6.37 -15.08 14.34
CA PHE A 95 -4.91 -15.29 14.41
C PHE A 95 -4.34 -15.99 13.17
N LEU A 96 -5.22 -16.37 12.24
CA LEU A 96 -4.90 -17.10 11.01
C LEU A 96 -5.31 -16.28 9.80
N THR A 97 -4.52 -16.32 8.73
CA THR A 97 -4.94 -15.79 7.42
C THR A 97 -6.15 -16.56 6.90
N TYR A 98 -7.00 -15.96 6.05
CA TYR A 98 -8.16 -16.68 5.48
C TYR A 98 -7.76 -17.96 4.74
N GLY A 99 -6.58 -17.95 4.11
CA GLY A 99 -5.98 -19.14 3.53
C GLY A 99 -5.73 -20.27 4.53
N ASN A 100 -5.23 -19.95 5.73
CA ASN A 100 -5.00 -20.92 6.80
C ASN A 100 -6.31 -21.38 7.44
N GLN A 101 -7.29 -20.48 7.64
CA GLN A 101 -8.62 -20.83 8.12
C GLN A 101 -9.30 -21.82 7.15
N SER A 102 -9.26 -21.52 5.85
CA SER A 102 -9.77 -22.39 4.78
C SER A 102 -9.05 -23.73 4.74
N TRP A 103 -7.73 -23.74 4.89
CA TRP A 103 -6.95 -24.98 4.88
C TRP A 103 -7.25 -25.84 6.13
N TRP A 104 -7.40 -25.24 7.32
CA TRP A 104 -7.81 -25.96 8.54
C TRP A 104 -9.21 -26.55 8.41
N THR A 105 -10.19 -25.76 7.98
CA THR A 105 -11.57 -26.24 7.82
C THR A 105 -11.65 -27.35 6.80
N GLN A 106 -11.05 -27.21 5.61
CA GLN A 106 -11.00 -28.30 4.63
C GLN A 106 -10.21 -29.51 5.12
N PHE A 107 -9.18 -29.32 5.96
CA PHE A 107 -8.49 -30.43 6.61
C PHE A 107 -9.40 -31.17 7.61
N ILE A 108 -10.34 -30.51 8.28
CA ILE A 108 -11.22 -31.18 9.23
C ILE A 108 -12.39 -31.86 8.49
N LEU A 109 -12.99 -31.16 7.55
CA LEU A 109 -14.24 -31.56 6.90
C LEU A 109 -14.09 -32.68 5.86
N ARG A 110 -12.89 -32.96 5.38
CA ARG A 110 -12.67 -33.80 4.18
C ARG A 110 -11.94 -35.07 4.50
N GLU A 111 -12.20 -36.13 3.73
CA GLU A 111 -11.37 -37.33 3.72
C GLU A 111 -9.89 -37.00 3.42
N PRO A 112 -8.92 -37.72 4.02
CA PRO A 112 -7.52 -37.63 3.62
C PRO A 112 -7.33 -37.78 2.09
N GLY A 113 -6.49 -36.93 1.49
CA GLY A 113 -6.18 -36.99 0.05
C GLY A 113 -7.20 -36.33 -0.90
N THR A 114 -8.45 -36.11 -0.48
CA THR A 114 -9.51 -35.65 -1.41
C THR A 114 -9.54 -34.13 -1.65
N ALA A 115 -9.04 -33.32 -0.71
CA ALA A 115 -9.18 -31.85 -0.76
C ALA A 115 -7.86 -31.06 -0.88
N LEU A 116 -6.77 -31.69 -1.33
CA LEU A 116 -5.44 -31.05 -1.42
C LEU A 116 -5.00 -30.42 -0.08
N THR A 117 -5.27 -31.12 1.02
CA THR A 117 -4.91 -30.65 2.37
C THR A 117 -3.61 -31.26 2.89
N GLY A 118 -2.98 -32.14 2.11
CA GLY A 118 -1.89 -33.04 2.52
C GLY A 118 -2.41 -34.29 3.27
N THR A 119 -1.56 -35.31 3.35
CA THR A 119 -1.76 -36.56 4.12
C THR A 119 -1.02 -36.56 5.47
N GLY A 120 -0.13 -35.60 5.67
CA GLY A 120 0.67 -35.49 6.90
C GLY A 120 -0.12 -35.00 8.12
N ASN A 121 0.38 -35.36 9.30
CA ASN A 121 -0.22 -34.98 10.57
C ASN A 121 0.05 -33.49 10.87
N ARG A 122 -0.99 -32.65 10.86
CA ARG A 122 -0.86 -31.27 11.38
C ARG A 122 -0.61 -31.31 12.88
N GLY A 123 0.14 -30.35 13.42
CA GLY A 123 0.28 -30.20 14.88
C GLY A 123 -1.08 -30.12 15.58
N ASN A 124 -1.16 -30.58 16.83
CA ASN A 124 -2.37 -30.45 17.63
C ASN A 124 -2.56 -28.97 18.02
N MET A 125 -3.78 -28.45 17.91
CA MET A 125 -4.11 -27.15 18.51
C MET A 125 -4.16 -27.21 20.04
N ILE A 126 -4.41 -28.41 20.57
CA ILE A 126 -4.49 -28.69 22.00
C ILE A 126 -3.29 -29.56 22.39
N PRO A 127 -2.29 -29.02 23.09
CA PRO A 127 -1.10 -29.79 23.48
C PRO A 127 -1.34 -30.66 24.73
N GLU A 128 -2.28 -30.27 25.59
CA GLU A 128 -2.56 -30.88 26.89
C GLU A 128 -4.03 -30.67 27.29
N PHE A 129 -4.53 -31.45 28.24
CA PHE A 129 -5.88 -31.28 28.76
C PHE A 129 -5.88 -30.50 30.07
N LEU A 130 -6.69 -29.46 30.13
CA LEU A 130 -6.80 -28.53 31.25
C LEU A 130 -8.20 -28.54 31.83
N SER A 131 -8.28 -28.48 33.16
CA SER A 131 -9.56 -28.42 33.86
C SER A 131 -9.47 -27.63 35.15
N CYS A 132 -10.45 -26.76 35.39
CA CYS A 132 -10.59 -26.01 36.63
C CYS A 132 -11.21 -26.91 37.73
N PRO A 133 -10.61 -26.99 38.94
CA PRO A 133 -11.15 -27.80 40.03
C PRO A 133 -12.56 -27.34 40.47
N GLU A 134 -12.81 -26.03 40.49
CA GLU A 134 -14.12 -25.49 40.89
C GLU A 134 -15.19 -25.73 39.82
N CYS A 135 -14.84 -25.61 38.54
CA CYS A 135 -15.71 -26.05 37.45
C CYS A 135 -16.13 -27.52 37.61
N ARG A 136 -15.18 -28.44 37.89
CA ARG A 136 -15.50 -29.85 38.08
C ARG A 136 -16.43 -30.10 39.28
N LYS A 137 -16.24 -29.38 40.39
CA LYS A 137 -17.15 -29.44 41.55
C LYS A 137 -18.56 -28.99 41.18
N GLN A 138 -18.69 -27.89 40.44
CA GLN A 138 -19.98 -27.38 39.96
C GLN A 138 -20.66 -28.35 39.00
N ASP A 139 -19.90 -28.92 38.06
CA ASP A 139 -20.42 -29.89 37.09
C ASP A 139 -20.90 -31.16 37.79
N ARG A 140 -20.11 -31.73 38.71
CA ARG A 140 -20.51 -32.90 39.49
C ARG A 140 -21.80 -32.66 40.26
N LYS A 141 -21.95 -31.48 40.89
CA LYS A 141 -23.18 -31.12 41.60
C LYS A 141 -24.39 -31.02 40.66
N LYS A 142 -24.19 -30.53 39.43
CA LYS A 142 -25.27 -30.26 38.48
C LYS A 142 -25.64 -31.47 37.61
N TYR A 143 -24.66 -32.27 37.19
CA TYR A 143 -24.80 -33.31 36.18
C TYR A 143 -24.41 -34.71 36.67
N GLY A 144 -23.80 -34.83 37.86
CA GLY A 144 -23.27 -36.09 38.37
C GLY A 144 -21.87 -36.46 37.86
N PHE A 145 -21.33 -35.69 36.92
CA PHE A 145 -20.00 -35.87 36.33
C PHE A 145 -19.43 -34.51 35.92
N SER A 146 -18.13 -34.43 35.68
CA SER A 146 -17.45 -33.26 35.15
C SER A 146 -17.03 -33.42 33.68
N TYR A 147 -16.88 -32.29 32.98
CA TYR A 147 -16.50 -32.30 31.57
C TYR A 147 -15.46 -31.22 31.27
N LEU A 148 -14.73 -31.40 30.17
CA LEU A 148 -13.72 -30.45 29.72
C LEU A 148 -14.35 -29.28 28.99
N ARG A 149 -13.94 -28.07 29.33
CA ARG A 149 -14.40 -26.86 28.65
C ARG A 149 -13.48 -26.50 27.49
N THR A 150 -14.03 -26.16 26.33
CA THR A 150 -13.27 -25.78 25.14
C THR A 150 -12.41 -24.55 25.39
N TRP A 151 -12.96 -23.52 26.06
CA TRP A 151 -12.25 -22.25 26.29
C TRP A 151 -11.09 -22.35 27.28
N HIS A 152 -11.02 -23.40 28.13
CA HIS A 152 -9.82 -23.70 28.92
C HIS A 152 -8.62 -24.07 28.05
N HIS A 153 -8.84 -24.45 26.79
CA HIS A 153 -7.80 -24.93 25.87
C HIS A 153 -7.50 -23.90 24.77
N LEU A 154 -7.89 -22.64 24.95
CA LEU A 154 -7.50 -21.56 24.05
C LEU A 154 -6.04 -21.15 24.28
N PRO A 155 -5.37 -20.60 23.25
CA PRO A 155 -3.99 -20.14 23.37
C PRO A 155 -3.78 -19.20 24.55
N GLY A 156 -2.71 -19.42 25.32
CA GLY A 156 -2.35 -18.61 26.48
C GLY A 156 -3.24 -18.74 27.74
N VAL A 157 -4.30 -19.56 27.72
CA VAL A 157 -5.18 -19.71 28.90
C VAL A 157 -4.56 -20.65 29.94
N ARG A 158 -4.29 -20.12 31.13
CA ARG A 158 -3.72 -20.86 32.28
C ARG A 158 -4.56 -20.79 33.54
N VAL A 159 -5.50 -19.85 33.61
CA VAL A 159 -6.38 -19.60 34.75
C VAL A 159 -7.84 -19.72 34.32
N CYS A 160 -8.71 -20.18 35.21
CA CYS A 160 -10.14 -20.20 34.95
C CYS A 160 -10.69 -18.76 34.93
N ALA A 161 -11.27 -18.33 33.80
CA ALA A 161 -11.89 -17.01 33.66
C ALA A 161 -13.06 -16.79 34.65
N VAL A 162 -13.72 -17.87 35.08
CA VAL A 162 -14.88 -17.83 35.99
C VAL A 162 -14.45 -17.85 37.46
N HIS A 163 -13.56 -18.78 37.84
CA HIS A 163 -13.19 -19.03 39.24
C HIS A 163 -11.87 -18.40 39.67
N ARG A 164 -11.10 -17.83 38.73
CA ARG A 164 -9.79 -17.19 38.98
C ARG A 164 -8.74 -18.08 39.65
N VAL A 165 -8.84 -19.40 39.45
CA VAL A 165 -7.87 -20.38 39.94
C VAL A 165 -7.04 -20.94 38.79
N PRO A 166 -5.75 -21.26 39.00
CA PRO A 166 -4.94 -21.97 38.02
C PRO A 166 -5.64 -23.24 37.53
N LEU A 167 -5.56 -23.49 36.23
CA LEU A 167 -6.06 -24.73 35.64
C LEU A 167 -5.16 -25.90 36.04
N GLN A 168 -5.74 -27.09 36.13
CA GLN A 168 -4.98 -28.30 36.41
C GLN A 168 -4.78 -29.11 35.13
N THR A 169 -3.55 -29.55 34.90
CA THR A 169 -3.20 -30.44 33.79
C THR A 169 -3.63 -31.86 34.14
N LEU A 170 -4.37 -32.48 33.23
CA LEU A 170 -4.86 -33.85 33.37
C LEU A 170 -3.95 -34.84 32.63
N ALA A 171 -3.78 -36.01 33.21
CA ALA A 171 -3.00 -37.10 32.65
C ALA A 171 -3.64 -37.59 31.37
N TYR A 172 -2.91 -37.47 30.26
CA TYR A 172 -3.33 -37.99 28.97
C TYR A 172 -2.51 -39.22 28.61
N ARG A 173 -3.19 -40.37 28.48
CA ARG A 173 -2.62 -41.55 27.84
C ARG A 173 -3.24 -41.69 26.46
N LYS A 174 -2.39 -41.59 25.44
CA LYS A 174 -2.79 -41.71 24.04
C LYS A 174 -3.66 -42.95 23.83
N GLN A 175 -4.79 -42.78 23.14
CA GLN A 175 -5.80 -43.81 22.85
C GLN A 175 -6.72 -44.22 24.01
N LYS A 176 -6.41 -43.89 25.28
CA LYS A 176 -7.33 -44.10 26.40
C LYS A 176 -8.40 -43.01 26.39
N VAL A 177 -9.62 -43.38 26.76
CA VAL A 177 -10.66 -42.43 27.13
C VAL A 177 -10.15 -41.56 28.29
N LEU A 178 -10.42 -40.25 28.21
CA LEU A 178 -10.15 -39.32 29.30
C LEU A 178 -11.43 -39.12 30.13
N ASP A 179 -11.38 -39.51 31.40
CA ASP A 179 -12.44 -39.22 32.37
C ASP A 179 -11.92 -38.17 33.38
N PRO A 180 -12.43 -36.93 33.34
CA PRO A 180 -11.98 -35.87 34.26
C PRO A 180 -12.22 -36.15 35.75
N ASP A 181 -13.04 -37.15 36.08
CA ASP A 181 -13.33 -37.58 37.44
C ASP A 181 -12.52 -38.83 37.87
N GLU A 182 -11.66 -39.39 37.00
CA GLU A 182 -10.82 -40.55 37.34
C GLU A 182 -9.82 -40.21 38.46
N ASP A 183 -9.74 -41.08 39.47
CA ASP A 183 -8.81 -40.91 40.58
C ASP A 183 -7.35 -40.89 40.11
N GLY A 184 -6.57 -39.94 40.62
CA GLY A 184 -5.15 -39.80 40.26
C GLY A 184 -4.90 -39.24 38.86
N ILE A 185 -5.93 -38.74 38.16
CA ILE A 185 -5.75 -38.14 36.81
C ILE A 185 -5.10 -36.76 36.85
N ILE A 186 -5.13 -36.06 37.98
CA ILE A 186 -4.55 -34.71 38.10
C ILE A 186 -3.02 -34.85 38.21
N LEU A 187 -2.29 -34.24 37.27
CA LEU A 187 -0.82 -34.25 37.28
C LEU A 187 -0.25 -33.11 38.12
N SER A 188 -0.64 -31.88 37.79
CA SER A 188 -0.12 -30.67 38.42
C SER A 188 -1.05 -29.49 38.15
N GLU A 189 -0.86 -28.41 38.89
CA GLU A 189 -1.37 -27.10 38.49
C GLU A 189 -0.55 -26.55 37.32
N LYS A 190 -1.19 -25.74 36.48
CA LYS A 190 -0.55 -25.10 35.35
C LYS A 190 0.32 -23.97 35.88
N GLU A 191 1.61 -24.04 35.57
CA GLU A 191 2.56 -22.99 35.90
C GLU A 191 2.13 -21.67 35.25
N LEU A 192 2.16 -20.58 36.01
CA LEU A 192 1.82 -19.25 35.51
C LEU A 192 3.05 -18.60 34.88
N VAL A 193 2.86 -17.83 33.81
CA VAL A 193 3.91 -17.05 33.14
C VAL A 193 4.05 -15.69 33.81
N GLY A 194 2.93 -15.06 34.15
CA GLY A 194 2.88 -13.80 34.89
C GLY A 194 2.19 -13.96 36.24
N ASN A 195 1.76 -12.85 36.81
CA ASN A 195 0.92 -12.88 38.01
C ASN A 195 -0.51 -13.37 37.68
N LEU A 196 -1.24 -13.74 38.74
CA LEU A 196 -2.60 -14.29 38.63
C LEU A 196 -3.60 -13.34 37.95
N GLU A 197 -3.46 -12.04 38.17
CA GLU A 197 -4.37 -11.03 37.64
C GLU A 197 -4.22 -10.88 36.11
N THR A 198 -2.99 -10.84 35.60
CA THR A 198 -2.71 -10.79 34.16
C THR A 198 -3.15 -12.08 33.46
N GLU A 199 -2.87 -13.24 34.06
CA GLU A 199 -3.35 -14.54 33.55
C GLU A 199 -4.89 -14.59 33.48
N TRP A 200 -5.56 -14.06 34.51
CA TRP A 200 -7.01 -13.98 34.55
C TRP A 200 -7.57 -13.04 33.47
N LYS A 201 -6.95 -11.87 33.23
CA LYS A 201 -7.33 -10.95 32.14
C LYS A 201 -7.23 -11.61 30.77
N ILE A 202 -6.14 -12.34 30.50
CA ILE A 202 -5.97 -13.11 29.26
C ILE A 202 -7.07 -14.16 29.14
N SER A 203 -7.37 -14.86 30.23
CA SER A 203 -8.38 -15.93 30.26
C SER A 203 -9.79 -15.38 30.05
N GLN A 204 -10.12 -14.22 30.62
CA GLN A 204 -11.38 -13.52 30.38
C GLN A 204 -11.52 -13.11 28.91
N PHE A 205 -10.48 -12.47 28.35
CA PHE A 205 -10.45 -12.07 26.95
C PHE A 205 -10.64 -13.27 26.01
N ALA A 206 -9.93 -14.36 26.26
CA ALA A 206 -10.04 -15.59 25.49
C ALA A 206 -11.44 -16.24 25.59
N LYS A 207 -12.02 -16.28 26.79
CA LYS A 207 -13.38 -16.82 26.99
C LYS A 207 -14.42 -16.01 26.20
N GLU A 208 -14.35 -14.69 26.24
CA GLU A 208 -15.27 -13.83 25.47
C GLU A 208 -15.07 -14.00 23.96
N MET A 209 -13.83 -14.16 23.51
CA MET A 209 -13.50 -14.51 22.12
C MET A 209 -14.09 -15.86 21.69
N TYR A 210 -14.22 -16.83 22.60
CA TYR A 210 -14.89 -18.09 22.33
C TYR A 210 -16.42 -17.97 22.30
N GLU A 211 -17.01 -17.20 23.22
CA GLU A 211 -18.47 -17.02 23.29
C GLU A 211 -18.99 -16.19 22.12
N ARG A 212 -18.24 -15.17 21.72
CA ARG A 212 -18.58 -14.23 20.65
C ARG A 212 -17.44 -14.19 19.61
N PRO A 213 -17.16 -15.28 18.88
CA PRO A 213 -16.04 -15.33 17.95
C PRO A 213 -16.17 -14.24 16.88
N LEU A 214 -15.05 -13.75 16.35
CA LEU A 214 -15.02 -12.78 15.25
C LEU A 214 -14.80 -13.48 13.91
N PHE A 215 -15.19 -12.84 12.82
CA PHE A 215 -15.04 -13.39 11.47
C PHE A 215 -14.24 -12.43 10.59
N PHE A 216 -12.93 -12.57 10.67
CA PHE A 216 -11.95 -11.89 9.84
C PHE A 216 -10.61 -12.62 9.98
N ASP A 217 -9.58 -12.17 9.28
CA ASP A 217 -8.28 -12.85 9.27
C ASP A 217 -7.18 -12.10 10.02
N LEU A 218 -6.01 -12.75 10.10
CA LEU A 218 -4.81 -12.20 10.74
C LEU A 218 -4.42 -10.82 10.21
N ARG A 219 -4.63 -10.52 8.92
CA ARG A 219 -4.25 -9.22 8.36
C ARG A 219 -5.14 -8.12 8.91
N GLY A 220 -6.45 -8.40 8.99
CA GLY A 220 -7.38 -7.49 9.63
C GLY A 220 -7.06 -7.27 11.11
N LEU A 221 -6.62 -8.32 11.83
CA LEU A 221 -6.21 -8.20 13.24
C LEU A 221 -4.93 -7.38 13.39
N GLN A 222 -3.91 -7.64 12.56
CA GLN A 222 -2.67 -6.86 12.54
C GLN A 222 -2.93 -5.37 12.30
N ALA A 223 -3.87 -5.04 11.41
CA ALA A 223 -4.28 -3.66 11.18
C ALA A 223 -4.95 -3.03 12.42
N LEU A 224 -5.81 -3.79 13.12
CA LEU A 224 -6.43 -3.34 14.38
C LEU A 224 -5.41 -3.14 15.50
N LEU A 225 -4.45 -4.06 15.64
CA LEU A 225 -3.37 -3.95 16.63
C LEU A 225 -2.52 -2.69 16.36
N LEU A 226 -2.13 -2.46 15.09
CA LEU A 226 -1.38 -1.27 14.68
C LEU A 226 -2.12 0.03 14.99
N GLU A 227 -3.38 0.11 14.59
CA GLU A 227 -4.24 1.27 14.87
C GLU A 227 -4.37 1.51 16.37
N ARG A 228 -4.60 0.46 17.15
CA ARG A 228 -4.72 0.57 18.60
C ARG A 228 -3.44 1.07 19.26
N MET A 229 -2.28 0.61 18.79
CA MET A 229 -0.98 1.11 19.26
C MET A 229 -0.77 2.60 18.92
N GLU A 230 -1.29 3.08 17.79
CA GLU A 230 -1.21 4.48 17.39
C GLU A 230 -2.15 5.35 18.24
N GLU A 231 -3.38 4.90 18.50
CA GLU A 231 -4.34 5.57 19.39
C GLU A 231 -3.80 5.76 20.80
N LEU A 232 -3.15 4.73 21.34
CA LEU A 232 -2.57 4.76 22.68
C LEU A 232 -1.22 5.49 22.73
N GLY A 233 -0.62 5.83 21.58
CA GLY A 233 0.68 6.51 21.52
C GLY A 233 1.86 5.67 22.00
N ILE A 234 1.71 4.35 22.14
CA ILE A 234 2.67 3.45 22.81
C ILE A 234 3.77 2.92 21.89
N ARG A 235 3.75 3.23 20.58
CA ARG A 235 4.66 2.64 19.59
C ARG A 235 6.15 2.78 19.93
N LYS A 236 6.55 3.87 20.60
CA LYS A 236 7.95 4.11 21.01
C LYS A 236 8.27 3.64 22.44
N LYS A 237 7.25 3.26 23.23
CA LYS A 237 7.36 2.90 24.65
C LYS A 237 6.74 1.53 24.95
N ILE A 238 6.54 0.71 23.93
CA ILE A 238 5.76 -0.53 24.04
C ILE A 238 6.28 -1.46 25.13
N LYS A 239 7.60 -1.52 25.31
CA LYS A 239 8.22 -2.29 26.38
C LYS A 239 7.88 -1.76 27.77
N GLU A 240 8.01 -0.44 27.99
CA GLU A 240 7.71 0.22 29.28
C GLU A 240 6.23 0.02 29.67
N GLU A 241 5.33 0.17 28.70
CA GLU A 241 3.88 0.01 28.89
C GLU A 241 3.50 -1.45 29.20
N MET A 242 4.08 -2.42 28.46
CA MET A 242 3.84 -3.84 28.74
C MET A 242 4.46 -4.31 30.06
N GLU A 243 5.58 -3.71 30.48
CA GLU A 243 6.19 -3.98 31.78
C GLU A 243 5.32 -3.43 32.91
N THR A 244 4.81 -2.21 32.77
CA THR A 244 3.90 -1.58 33.72
C THR A 244 2.58 -2.34 33.85
N ALA A 245 2.08 -2.89 32.75
CA ALA A 245 0.87 -3.72 32.73
C ALA A 245 1.14 -5.20 33.07
N GLU A 246 2.40 -5.59 33.34
CA GLU A 246 2.81 -6.95 33.69
C GLU A 246 2.55 -8.01 32.59
N PHE A 247 2.51 -7.59 31.31
CA PHE A 247 2.38 -8.45 30.13
C PHE A 247 3.71 -8.80 29.47
N LEU A 248 4.82 -8.18 29.87
CA LEU A 248 6.14 -8.40 29.28
C LEU A 248 6.59 -9.89 29.26
N PRO A 249 6.33 -10.73 30.31
CA PRO A 249 6.74 -12.14 30.32
C PRO A 249 6.11 -13.02 29.24
N TYR A 250 5.01 -12.57 28.61
CA TYR A 250 4.27 -13.34 27.60
C TYR A 250 4.84 -13.18 26.18
N LEU A 251 5.89 -12.36 26.00
CA LEU A 251 6.60 -12.25 24.74
C LEU A 251 7.88 -13.09 24.76
N ASN A 252 8.06 -13.94 23.76
CA ASN A 252 9.26 -14.78 23.66
C ASN A 252 10.40 -13.98 23.01
N GLY A 253 11.16 -13.27 23.85
CA GLY A 253 12.36 -12.53 23.47
C GLY A 253 12.21 -11.01 23.60
N GLU A 254 13.00 -10.28 22.83
CA GLU A 254 13.00 -8.81 22.87
C GLU A 254 11.66 -8.24 22.40
N CYS A 255 10.98 -7.53 23.31
CA CYS A 255 9.61 -7.04 23.16
C CYS A 255 9.36 -6.36 21.81
N GLU A 256 10.15 -5.34 21.46
CA GLU A 256 9.98 -4.53 20.26
C GLU A 256 10.10 -5.38 18.99
N LYS A 257 11.10 -6.27 18.96
CA LYS A 257 11.29 -7.19 17.83
C LYS A 257 10.14 -8.18 17.71
N ARG A 258 9.63 -8.69 18.84
CA ARG A 258 8.54 -9.67 18.83
C ARG A 258 7.23 -9.03 18.38
N VAL A 259 6.90 -7.85 18.89
CA VAL A 259 5.76 -7.06 18.45
C VAL A 259 5.88 -6.73 16.96
N GLN A 260 7.05 -6.28 16.49
CA GLN A 260 7.25 -6.00 15.06
C GLN A 260 6.99 -7.24 14.18
N LYS A 261 7.47 -8.42 14.59
CA LYS A 261 7.18 -9.67 13.87
C LYS A 261 5.69 -9.98 13.87
N MET A 262 5.04 -9.86 15.03
CA MET A 262 3.60 -10.10 15.18
C MET A 262 2.75 -9.27 14.23
N LEU A 263 3.16 -8.02 13.97
CA LEU A 263 2.44 -7.08 13.12
C LEU A 263 2.72 -7.27 11.62
N MET A 264 3.80 -7.96 11.25
CA MET A 264 4.29 -8.00 9.86
C MET A 264 4.32 -9.41 9.26
N GLU A 265 4.49 -10.44 10.08
CA GLU A 265 4.65 -11.82 9.62
C GLU A 265 3.32 -12.58 9.64
N PRO A 266 3.09 -13.49 8.69
CA PRO A 266 1.87 -14.31 8.63
C PRO A 266 1.89 -15.51 9.58
N ARG A 267 2.97 -15.72 10.34
CA ARG A 267 3.14 -16.82 11.29
C ARG A 267 3.54 -16.26 12.64
N ASN A 268 2.61 -16.30 13.59
CA ASN A 268 2.80 -15.80 14.94
C ASN A 268 2.46 -16.88 15.97
N GLY A 269 3.08 -16.81 17.15
CA GLY A 269 2.70 -17.65 18.27
C GLY A 269 1.31 -17.26 18.74
N MET A 270 0.39 -18.22 18.84
CA MET A 270 -1.01 -17.92 19.21
C MET A 270 -1.12 -17.40 20.64
N ASP A 271 -0.29 -17.89 21.56
CA ASP A 271 -0.25 -17.41 22.96
C ASP A 271 0.18 -15.95 23.02
N GLU A 272 1.20 -15.56 22.24
CA GLU A 272 1.73 -14.20 22.22
C GLU A 272 0.74 -13.22 21.63
N ILE A 273 0.06 -13.58 20.52
CA ILE A 273 -0.95 -12.70 19.91
C ILE A 273 -2.21 -12.60 20.77
N MET A 274 -2.58 -13.66 21.50
CA MET A 274 -3.67 -13.60 22.50
C MET A 274 -3.31 -12.63 23.62
N ALA A 275 -2.15 -12.81 24.26
CA ALA A 275 -1.69 -11.96 25.35
C ALA A 275 -1.54 -10.50 24.90
N PHE A 276 -0.98 -10.27 23.71
CA PHE A 276 -0.83 -8.92 23.16
C PHE A 276 -2.17 -8.27 22.81
N SER A 277 -3.14 -9.04 22.30
CA SER A 277 -4.50 -8.54 22.07
C SER A 277 -5.19 -8.17 23.39
N ALA A 278 -5.09 -9.02 24.41
CA ALA A 278 -5.62 -8.73 25.74
C ALA A 278 -4.97 -7.47 26.36
N PHE A 279 -3.66 -7.30 26.19
CA PHE A 279 -2.95 -6.08 26.63
C PHE A 279 -3.45 -4.82 25.91
N LEU A 280 -3.49 -4.83 24.57
CA LEU A 280 -3.79 -3.64 23.78
C LEU A 280 -5.25 -3.18 23.87
N PHE A 281 -6.18 -4.13 23.90
CA PHE A 281 -7.60 -3.83 23.92
C PHE A 281 -8.16 -3.76 25.34
N GLY A 282 -7.53 -4.46 26.30
CA GLY A 282 -8.03 -4.61 27.66
C GLY A 282 -9.28 -5.49 27.68
N GLU A 283 -10.42 -4.89 27.36
CA GLU A 283 -11.69 -5.60 27.22
C GLU A 283 -11.90 -6.11 25.80
N TYR A 284 -12.44 -7.32 25.68
CA TYR A 284 -12.74 -7.92 24.38
C TYR A 284 -13.78 -7.14 23.58
N SER A 285 -14.74 -6.50 24.27
CA SER A 285 -15.74 -5.61 23.68
C SER A 285 -15.13 -4.52 22.80
N VAL A 286 -13.95 -4.00 23.15
CA VAL A 286 -13.23 -2.97 22.38
C VAL A 286 -12.72 -3.53 21.05
N LEU A 287 -12.17 -4.76 21.07
CA LEU A 287 -11.76 -5.45 19.84
C LEU A 287 -12.99 -5.80 18.99
N GLU A 288 -14.04 -6.32 19.61
CA GLU A 288 -15.30 -6.69 18.96
C GLU A 288 -15.92 -5.49 18.22
N GLU A 289 -15.98 -4.32 18.84
CA GLU A 289 -16.53 -3.12 18.23
C GLU A 289 -15.72 -2.68 17.01
N LYS A 290 -14.38 -2.64 17.13
CA LYS A 290 -13.52 -2.26 16.01
C LYS A 290 -13.54 -3.28 14.87
N ALA A 291 -13.73 -4.57 15.18
CA ALA A 291 -13.81 -5.63 14.20
C ALA A 291 -15.08 -5.58 13.34
N LYS A 292 -16.13 -4.84 13.74
CA LYS A 292 -17.37 -4.68 12.97
C LYS A 292 -17.14 -4.16 11.54
N ARG A 293 -16.06 -3.41 11.30
CA ARG A 293 -15.73 -2.91 9.94
C ARG A 293 -15.37 -4.00 8.92
N TYR A 294 -15.06 -5.21 9.39
CA TYR A 294 -14.76 -6.36 8.52
C TYR A 294 -15.96 -7.28 8.33
N ILE A 295 -17.10 -6.99 8.97
CA ILE A 295 -18.34 -7.72 8.72
C ILE A 295 -18.70 -7.58 7.24
N GLY A 296 -18.95 -8.71 6.58
CA GLY A 296 -19.34 -8.73 5.18
C GLY A 296 -18.19 -8.66 4.17
N GLU A 297 -16.92 -8.56 4.59
CA GLU A 297 -15.76 -8.46 3.67
C GLU A 297 -15.72 -9.60 2.64
N LEU A 298 -16.16 -10.79 3.05
CA LEU A 298 -16.20 -11.98 2.21
C LEU A 298 -17.55 -12.22 1.53
N GLU A 299 -18.59 -11.44 1.80
CA GLU A 299 -19.95 -11.69 1.28
C GLU A 299 -20.04 -11.48 -0.23
N GLU A 300 -19.59 -10.33 -0.74
CA GLU A 300 -19.63 -10.04 -2.18
C GLU A 300 -18.75 -11.03 -2.99
N PRO A 301 -17.46 -11.25 -2.64
CA PRO A 301 -16.63 -12.23 -3.35
C PRO A 301 -17.23 -13.64 -3.30
N PHE A 302 -17.86 -14.02 -2.18
CA PHE A 302 -18.54 -15.30 -2.04
C PHE A 302 -19.76 -15.40 -2.96
N ALA A 303 -20.61 -14.37 -3.00
CA ALA A 303 -21.82 -14.35 -3.82
C ALA A 303 -21.49 -14.53 -5.31
N ASP A 304 -20.43 -13.89 -5.80
CA ASP A 304 -19.97 -14.04 -7.19
C ASP A 304 -19.49 -15.46 -7.50
N VAL A 305 -18.83 -16.10 -6.54
CA VAL A 305 -18.34 -17.48 -6.71
C VAL A 305 -19.48 -18.49 -6.58
N VAL A 306 -20.53 -18.21 -5.83
CA VAL A 306 -21.68 -19.11 -5.63
C VAL A 306 -22.68 -19.05 -6.78
N ARG A 307 -22.87 -17.88 -7.41
CA ARG A 307 -23.90 -17.61 -8.42
C ARG A 307 -23.95 -18.67 -9.53
N GLY A 308 -25.09 -19.36 -9.64
CA GLY A 308 -25.37 -20.37 -10.67
C GLY A 308 -24.53 -21.66 -10.58
N ARG A 309 -23.91 -21.92 -9.42
CA ARG A 309 -23.10 -23.13 -9.17
C ARG A 309 -23.51 -23.85 -7.89
N PHE A 310 -23.93 -23.10 -6.88
CA PHE A 310 -24.32 -23.63 -5.59
C PHE A 310 -25.56 -22.89 -5.06
N GLN A 311 -26.43 -23.63 -4.39
CA GLN A 311 -27.50 -23.08 -3.56
C GLN A 311 -27.00 -22.98 -2.12
N LEU A 312 -27.12 -21.79 -1.52
CA LEU A 312 -26.81 -21.58 -0.11
C LEU A 312 -27.97 -22.08 0.77
N LEU A 313 -27.70 -23.04 1.65
CA LEU A 313 -28.69 -23.66 2.55
C LEU A 313 -28.63 -23.11 3.98
N SER A 314 -27.51 -22.50 4.39
CA SER A 314 -27.34 -21.83 5.69
C SER A 314 -27.31 -20.31 5.56
N GLY A 315 -27.22 -19.59 6.68
CA GLY A 315 -26.77 -18.19 6.64
C GLY A 315 -25.30 -18.09 6.18
N PHE A 316 -24.90 -16.90 5.71
CA PHE A 316 -23.49 -16.59 5.47
C PHE A 316 -22.73 -16.48 6.80
N GLY A 317 -21.52 -17.05 6.85
CA GLY A 317 -20.70 -17.04 8.07
C GLY A 317 -19.35 -17.74 7.88
N ARG A 318 -18.70 -18.08 9.00
CA ARG A 318 -17.39 -18.76 9.03
C ARG A 318 -17.37 -20.10 8.28
N LEU A 319 -18.51 -20.78 8.28
CA LEU A 319 -18.77 -21.97 7.51
C LEU A 319 -20.16 -21.83 6.89
N VAL A 320 -20.30 -22.29 5.66
CA VAL A 320 -21.56 -22.24 4.93
C VAL A 320 -21.93 -23.62 4.43
N HIS A 321 -23.22 -23.92 4.50
CA HIS A 321 -23.81 -25.15 3.98
C HIS A 321 -24.31 -24.92 2.57
N LEU A 322 -23.80 -25.68 1.61
CA LEU A 322 -24.08 -25.49 0.19
C LEU A 322 -24.60 -26.77 -0.43
N LYS A 323 -25.53 -26.63 -1.39
CA LYS A 323 -25.93 -27.69 -2.30
C LYS A 323 -25.36 -27.43 -3.69
N CYS A 324 -24.67 -28.41 -4.27
CA CYS A 324 -24.13 -28.30 -5.62
C CYS A 324 -25.24 -28.43 -6.66
N GLU A 325 -25.34 -27.47 -7.59
CA GLU A 325 -26.35 -27.53 -8.67
C GLU A 325 -26.05 -28.64 -9.70
N THR A 326 -24.77 -29.01 -9.86
CA THR A 326 -24.35 -30.04 -10.81
C THR A 326 -24.65 -31.46 -10.35
N CYS A 327 -24.36 -31.79 -9.08
CA CYS A 327 -24.51 -33.16 -8.57
C CYS A 327 -25.59 -33.31 -7.48
N GLY A 328 -26.21 -32.23 -7.04
CA GLY A 328 -27.27 -32.22 -6.03
C GLY A 328 -26.80 -32.48 -4.60
N LYS A 329 -25.52 -32.79 -4.36
CA LYS A 329 -25.00 -33.11 -3.03
C LYS A 329 -24.76 -31.85 -2.18
N GLU A 330 -24.97 -32.01 -0.89
CA GLU A 330 -24.77 -30.99 0.15
C GLU A 330 -23.39 -31.14 0.80
N PHE A 331 -22.78 -30.04 1.20
CA PHE A 331 -21.47 -30.03 1.87
C PHE A 331 -21.22 -28.71 2.61
N TRP A 332 -20.38 -28.76 3.64
CA TRP A 332 -19.95 -27.57 4.39
C TRP A 332 -18.63 -27.04 3.86
N ILE A 333 -18.46 -25.72 3.78
CA ILE A 333 -17.20 -25.13 3.34
C ILE A 333 -16.96 -23.75 3.96
N HIS A 334 -15.70 -23.38 4.16
CA HIS A 334 -15.34 -22.01 4.51
C HIS A 334 -15.50 -21.11 3.26
N PRO A 335 -16.20 -19.96 3.32
CA PRO A 335 -16.50 -19.16 2.12
C PRO A 335 -15.29 -18.82 1.26
N TYR A 336 -14.19 -18.40 1.91
CA TYR A 336 -12.94 -18.06 1.21
C TYR A 336 -12.32 -19.23 0.44
N ALA A 337 -12.58 -20.49 0.85
CA ALA A 337 -12.05 -21.65 0.17
C ALA A 337 -12.58 -21.75 -1.28
N LEU A 338 -13.83 -21.36 -1.52
CA LEU A 338 -14.37 -21.33 -2.89
C LEU A 338 -13.63 -20.30 -3.76
N GLY A 339 -13.25 -19.15 -3.17
CA GLY A 339 -12.40 -18.14 -3.82
C GLY A 339 -10.95 -18.60 -4.06
N LEU A 340 -10.50 -19.64 -3.35
CA LEU A 340 -9.25 -20.36 -3.64
C LEU A 340 -9.40 -21.40 -4.76
N GLY A 341 -10.59 -21.52 -5.34
CA GLY A 341 -10.92 -22.47 -6.39
C GLY A 341 -11.52 -23.77 -5.91
N CYS A 342 -11.79 -23.95 -4.59
CA CYS A 342 -12.55 -25.08 -4.06
C CYS A 342 -13.92 -25.20 -4.73
N GLY A 343 -14.25 -26.41 -5.16
CA GLY A 343 -15.56 -26.77 -5.68
C GLY A 343 -16.27 -27.78 -4.78
N CYS A 344 -17.31 -28.41 -5.32
CA CYS A 344 -18.01 -29.49 -4.64
C CYS A 344 -17.05 -30.67 -4.40
N PRO A 345 -16.91 -31.16 -3.15
CA PRO A 345 -16.03 -32.28 -2.82
C PRO A 345 -16.36 -33.54 -3.63
N SER A 346 -17.65 -33.79 -3.87
CA SER A 346 -18.09 -34.95 -4.66
C SER A 346 -17.79 -34.83 -6.15
N CYS A 347 -17.88 -33.62 -6.73
CA CYS A 347 -17.50 -33.43 -8.13
C CYS A 347 -15.98 -33.47 -8.30
N GLU A 348 -15.23 -32.93 -7.33
CA GLU A 348 -13.77 -32.95 -7.37
C GLU A 348 -13.19 -34.35 -7.16
N ALA A 349 -13.90 -35.25 -6.47
CA ALA A 349 -13.47 -36.64 -6.30
C ALA A 349 -13.33 -37.39 -7.64
N ALA A 350 -14.07 -36.99 -8.67
CA ALA A 350 -13.94 -37.56 -10.02
C ALA A 350 -12.75 -36.97 -10.83
N MET A 351 -12.10 -35.92 -10.32
CA MET A 351 -10.99 -35.25 -11.01
C MET A 351 -9.64 -35.87 -10.64
N THR A 352 -8.73 -35.92 -11.60
CA THR A 352 -7.34 -36.30 -11.33
C THR A 352 -6.68 -35.28 -10.39
N LEU A 353 -5.63 -35.71 -9.67
CA LEU A 353 -4.87 -34.81 -8.79
C LEU A 353 -4.36 -33.56 -9.54
N LYS A 354 -3.81 -33.74 -10.75
CA LYS A 354 -3.34 -32.65 -11.60
C LYS A 354 -4.46 -31.68 -11.97
N GLN A 355 -5.66 -32.18 -12.31
CA GLN A 355 -6.83 -31.35 -12.59
C GLN A 355 -7.26 -30.54 -11.36
N ARG A 356 -7.30 -31.16 -10.17
CA ARG A 356 -7.61 -30.46 -8.91
C ARG A 356 -6.58 -29.36 -8.62
N ILE A 357 -5.29 -29.63 -8.79
CA ILE A 357 -4.22 -28.64 -8.57
C ILE A 357 -4.33 -27.50 -9.58
N ASN A 358 -4.43 -27.80 -10.88
CA ASN A 358 -4.53 -26.78 -11.92
C ASN A 358 -5.80 -25.94 -11.78
N ARG A 359 -6.91 -26.53 -11.32
CA ARG A 359 -8.12 -25.77 -10.96
C ARG A 359 -7.85 -24.78 -9.83
N ARG A 360 -7.10 -25.14 -8.79
CA ARG A 360 -6.74 -24.17 -7.72
C ARG A 360 -5.79 -23.10 -8.25
N LEU A 361 -4.83 -23.48 -9.08
CA LEU A 361 -3.89 -22.55 -9.72
C LEU A 361 -4.58 -21.57 -10.66
N SER A 362 -5.68 -21.93 -11.32
CA SER A 362 -6.43 -21.00 -12.18
C SER A 362 -7.14 -19.89 -11.40
N PHE A 363 -7.26 -20.01 -10.08
CA PHE A 363 -7.78 -18.95 -9.20
C PHE A 363 -6.67 -18.05 -8.65
N PHE A 364 -5.41 -18.30 -9.03
CA PHE A 364 -4.32 -17.42 -8.65
C PHE A 364 -4.26 -16.24 -9.58
N GLY A 365 -4.24 -15.04 -9.01
CA GLY A 365 -3.68 -13.91 -9.74
C GLY A 365 -4.44 -13.59 -11.02
N ASP A 366 -3.75 -13.60 -12.17
CA ASP A 366 -4.34 -13.47 -13.51
C ASP A 366 -4.94 -14.76 -14.09
N GLY A 367 -4.90 -15.85 -13.34
CA GLY A 367 -5.45 -17.17 -13.67
C GLY A 367 -4.56 -18.04 -14.56
N ASN A 368 -3.39 -17.56 -14.99
CA ASN A 368 -2.54 -18.24 -15.97
C ASN A 368 -1.43 -19.08 -15.35
N TYR A 369 -1.76 -19.86 -14.32
CA TYR A 369 -0.81 -20.77 -13.66
C TYR A 369 -1.08 -22.22 -14.04
N GLU A 370 -0.01 -22.99 -14.16
CA GLU A 370 -0.09 -24.43 -14.38
C GLU A 370 1.02 -25.16 -13.63
N LEU A 371 0.75 -26.40 -13.25
CA LEU A 371 1.74 -27.31 -12.73
C LEU A 371 2.67 -27.78 -13.86
N ALA A 372 3.97 -27.56 -13.71
CA ALA A 372 4.97 -27.83 -14.76
C ALA A 372 5.49 -29.30 -14.75
N GLN A 373 5.04 -30.10 -13.79
CA GLN A 373 5.46 -31.48 -13.58
C GLN A 373 4.27 -32.33 -13.12
N ASP A 374 4.39 -33.65 -13.18
CA ASP A 374 3.43 -34.53 -12.51
C ASP A 374 3.75 -34.63 -11.02
N VAL A 375 2.70 -34.76 -10.22
CA VAL A 375 2.77 -34.83 -8.76
C VAL A 375 1.90 -36.00 -8.30
N ASN A 376 2.43 -36.79 -7.37
CA ASN A 376 1.72 -37.87 -6.70
C ASN A 376 1.23 -37.41 -5.31
N GLU A 377 0.23 -38.09 -4.76
CA GLU A 377 -0.38 -37.73 -3.48
C GLU A 377 0.61 -37.76 -2.30
N GLU A 378 1.57 -38.68 -2.34
CA GLU A 378 2.62 -38.82 -1.32
C GLU A 378 3.62 -37.65 -1.31
N ASN A 379 3.78 -36.95 -2.44
CA ASN A 379 4.75 -35.87 -2.61
C ASN A 379 4.12 -34.47 -2.51
N MET A 380 2.86 -34.33 -2.10
CA MET A 380 2.19 -33.02 -2.00
C MET A 380 2.84 -32.04 -1.01
N GLY A 381 3.61 -32.56 -0.04
CA GLY A 381 4.38 -31.75 0.92
C GLY A 381 5.70 -31.20 0.36
N GLU A 382 6.16 -31.72 -0.78
CA GLU A 382 7.45 -31.38 -1.36
C GLU A 382 7.40 -30.07 -2.18
N ARG A 383 8.57 -29.68 -2.69
CA ARG A 383 8.68 -28.54 -3.59
C ARG A 383 8.42 -28.99 -5.02
N VAL A 384 7.46 -28.34 -5.68
CA VAL A 384 7.05 -28.62 -7.06
C VAL A 384 7.22 -27.38 -7.93
N ASP A 385 7.40 -27.59 -9.22
CA ASP A 385 7.52 -26.53 -10.21
C ASP A 385 6.14 -26.07 -10.69
N VAL A 386 5.86 -24.78 -10.51
CA VAL A 386 4.66 -24.11 -11.02
C VAL A 386 5.09 -23.06 -12.03
N ILE A 387 4.53 -23.13 -13.25
CA ILE A 387 4.74 -22.14 -14.31
C ILE A 387 3.66 -21.07 -14.25
N HIS A 388 4.06 -19.81 -14.38
CA HIS A 388 3.15 -18.70 -14.66
C HIS A 388 3.26 -18.37 -16.15
N LYS A 389 2.26 -18.76 -16.94
CA LYS A 389 2.29 -18.68 -18.41
C LYS A 389 2.41 -17.24 -18.92
N THR A 390 1.85 -16.25 -18.20
CA THR A 390 1.90 -14.85 -18.62
C THR A 390 3.32 -14.28 -18.65
N CYS A 391 4.17 -14.62 -17.67
CA CYS A 391 5.57 -14.14 -17.64
C CYS A 391 6.62 -15.20 -18.01
N GLY A 392 6.20 -16.46 -18.21
CA GLY A 392 7.07 -17.59 -18.52
C GLY A 392 7.92 -18.08 -17.35
N SER A 393 7.80 -17.52 -16.15
CA SER A 393 8.63 -17.94 -15.01
C SER A 393 8.18 -19.30 -14.46
N VAL A 394 9.15 -20.18 -14.20
CA VAL A 394 8.94 -21.44 -13.49
C VAL A 394 9.48 -21.29 -12.07
N ARG A 395 8.65 -21.59 -11.07
CA ARG A 395 8.98 -21.40 -9.66
C ARG A 395 8.85 -22.71 -8.90
N LYS A 396 9.96 -23.12 -8.27
CA LYS A 396 10.00 -24.25 -7.35
C LYS A 396 9.47 -23.85 -5.98
N THR A 397 8.29 -24.35 -5.60
CA THR A 397 7.58 -23.90 -4.39
C THR A 397 6.94 -25.05 -3.63
N ARG A 398 6.71 -24.87 -2.32
CA ARG A 398 5.93 -25.82 -1.51
C ARG A 398 4.47 -25.75 -1.94
N LEU A 399 3.93 -26.83 -2.53
CA LEU A 399 2.63 -26.80 -3.21
C LEU A 399 1.50 -26.37 -2.26
N MET A 400 1.36 -27.02 -1.11
CA MET A 400 0.28 -26.72 -0.16
C MET A 400 0.31 -25.28 0.34
N GLU A 401 1.47 -24.81 0.81
CA GLU A 401 1.61 -23.42 1.24
C GLU A 401 1.32 -22.44 0.10
N THR A 402 1.63 -22.82 -1.14
CA THR A 402 1.38 -21.99 -2.31
C THR A 402 -0.11 -21.88 -2.58
N LEU A 403 -0.80 -23.02 -2.71
CA LEU A 403 -2.25 -23.11 -3.00
C LEU A 403 -3.07 -22.37 -1.95
N TRP A 404 -2.81 -22.64 -0.67
CA TRP A 404 -3.64 -22.10 0.41
C TRP A 404 -3.30 -20.66 0.77
N MET A 405 -2.05 -20.21 0.61
CA MET A 405 -1.65 -18.82 0.89
C MET A 405 -1.65 -17.92 -0.35
N GLN A 406 -2.06 -18.45 -1.52
CA GLN A 406 -1.98 -17.78 -2.82
C GLN A 406 -0.63 -17.07 -3.04
N LYS A 407 0.49 -17.82 -2.94
CA LYS A 407 1.83 -17.27 -3.21
C LYS A 407 2.01 -17.02 -4.72
N LYS A 408 1.42 -15.93 -5.22
CA LYS A 408 1.46 -15.49 -6.63
C LYS A 408 2.89 -15.26 -7.11
N CYS A 409 3.07 -15.24 -8.42
CA CYS A 409 4.32 -14.90 -9.08
C CYS A 409 4.75 -13.49 -8.70
N ASP A 410 6.07 -13.30 -8.52
CA ASP A 410 6.65 -11.99 -8.25
C ASP A 410 6.34 -10.98 -9.38
N CYS A 411 5.99 -11.44 -10.60
CA CYS A 411 5.59 -10.55 -11.68
C CYS A 411 4.17 -9.99 -11.52
N GLU A 412 3.34 -10.56 -10.64
CA GLU A 412 2.00 -10.06 -10.36
C GLU A 412 1.94 -9.20 -9.11
N THR A 413 2.93 -9.34 -8.24
CA THR A 413 3.21 -8.30 -7.27
C THR A 413 3.89 -7.11 -7.94
N ARG A 414 4.44 -7.25 -9.15
CA ARG A 414 4.83 -6.11 -10.02
C ARG A 414 3.57 -5.48 -10.62
N VAL A 415 3.31 -4.24 -10.22
CA VAL A 415 2.29 -3.36 -10.77
C VAL A 415 2.39 -3.32 -12.31
N SER A 416 1.30 -3.61 -13.03
CA SER A 416 1.26 -3.53 -14.50
C SER A 416 1.47 -2.09 -14.97
N PHE A 417 1.92 -1.87 -16.22
CA PHE A 417 2.07 -0.50 -16.75
C PHE A 417 0.76 0.29 -16.67
N ALA A 418 -0.39 -0.36 -16.96
CA ALA A 418 -1.70 0.26 -16.90
C ALA A 418 -2.10 0.67 -15.47
N ASP A 419 -1.88 -0.22 -14.49
CA ASP A 419 -2.15 0.05 -13.08
C ASP A 419 -1.19 1.11 -12.51
N ALA A 420 0.09 1.04 -12.86
CA ALA A 420 1.07 2.06 -12.50
C ALA A 420 0.72 3.43 -13.11
N ALA A 421 0.24 3.45 -14.36
CA ALA A 421 -0.17 4.68 -15.03
C ALA A 421 -1.41 5.29 -14.34
N GLU A 422 -2.39 4.46 -13.95
CA GLU A 422 -3.58 4.93 -13.24
C GLU A 422 -3.22 5.47 -11.85
N ARG A 423 -2.38 4.77 -11.09
CA ARG A 423 -1.89 5.24 -9.78
C ARG A 423 -1.12 6.56 -9.87
N VAL A 424 -0.32 6.74 -10.93
CA VAL A 424 0.38 8.01 -11.19
C VAL A 424 -0.61 9.12 -11.53
N ARG A 425 -1.62 8.85 -12.39
CA ARG A 425 -2.68 9.80 -12.73
C ARG A 425 -3.49 10.21 -11.49
N ALA A 426 -3.89 9.25 -10.67
CA ALA A 426 -4.65 9.46 -9.44
C ALA A 426 -3.86 10.27 -8.40
N ALA A 427 -2.55 10.07 -8.31
CA ALA A 427 -1.69 10.85 -7.42
C ALA A 427 -1.51 12.30 -7.89
N SER A 428 -1.35 12.55 -9.19
CA SER A 428 -1.37 13.91 -9.74
C SER A 428 -1.58 13.92 -11.27
N PRO A 429 -2.51 14.75 -11.80
CA PRO A 429 -2.78 14.84 -13.23
C PRO A 429 -1.61 15.47 -14.02
N ASN A 430 -0.66 16.11 -13.33
CA ASN A 430 0.49 16.79 -13.91
C ASN A 430 1.63 15.84 -14.27
N PHE A 431 1.49 14.53 -14.08
CA PHE A 431 2.51 13.54 -14.40
C PHE A 431 2.00 12.48 -15.37
N THR A 432 2.91 11.94 -16.17
CA THR A 432 2.64 10.82 -17.08
C THR A 432 3.65 9.71 -16.82
N LEU A 433 3.19 8.47 -16.71
CA LEU A 433 4.07 7.32 -16.68
C LEU A 433 4.63 7.06 -18.08
N ILE A 434 5.96 7.05 -18.20
CA ILE A 434 6.67 6.75 -19.46
C ILE A 434 7.04 5.28 -19.51
N GLN A 435 7.51 4.72 -18.39
CA GLN A 435 7.98 3.34 -18.35
C GLN A 435 7.84 2.77 -16.94
N TYR A 436 7.46 1.49 -16.85
CA TYR A 436 7.57 0.69 -15.63
C TYR A 436 8.88 -0.11 -15.66
N ILE A 437 9.78 0.12 -14.71
CA ILE A 437 11.11 -0.53 -14.66
C ILE A 437 11.05 -1.74 -13.72
N GLY A 438 10.29 -1.65 -12.62
CA GLY A 438 10.10 -2.73 -11.66
C GLY A 438 11.17 -2.81 -10.56
N GLY A 439 10.93 -3.67 -9.56
CA GLY A 439 11.80 -3.88 -8.41
C GLY A 439 11.13 -4.74 -7.33
N LYS A 440 11.90 -5.49 -6.53
CA LYS A 440 11.39 -6.44 -5.51
C LYS A 440 10.68 -5.77 -4.31
N LYS A 441 10.97 -4.49 -4.02
CA LYS A 441 10.39 -3.72 -2.90
C LYS A 441 9.92 -2.32 -3.31
N ASP A 442 10.67 -1.63 -4.18
CA ASP A 442 10.48 -0.20 -4.40
C ASP A 442 9.88 0.16 -5.77
N HIS A 443 9.02 -0.69 -6.35
CA HIS A 443 8.32 -0.51 -7.65
C HIS A 443 8.74 0.74 -8.46
N ILE A 444 9.88 0.68 -9.14
CA ILE A 444 10.48 1.86 -9.76
C ILE A 444 9.75 2.18 -11.07
N VAL A 445 9.36 3.44 -11.20
CA VAL A 445 8.67 4.01 -12.37
C VAL A 445 9.44 5.19 -12.94
N ARG A 446 9.43 5.33 -14.27
CA ARG A 446 9.95 6.50 -14.97
C ARG A 446 8.79 7.44 -15.33
N LEU A 447 8.83 8.65 -14.79
CA LEU A 447 7.76 9.64 -14.84
C LEU A 447 8.19 10.86 -15.65
N LYS A 448 7.24 11.47 -16.37
CA LYS A 448 7.39 12.79 -17.01
C LYS A 448 6.49 13.79 -16.30
N HIS A 449 7.04 14.91 -15.84
CA HIS A 449 6.25 16.02 -15.31
C HIS A 449 5.78 16.91 -16.46
N LYS A 450 4.47 17.03 -16.67
CA LYS A 450 3.85 17.78 -17.78
C LYS A 450 4.20 19.26 -17.74
N VAL A 451 4.38 19.86 -16.56
CA VAL A 451 4.67 21.30 -16.42
C VAL A 451 6.12 21.64 -16.77
N CYS A 452 7.11 20.90 -16.25
CA CYS A 452 8.52 21.20 -16.53
C CYS A 452 9.11 20.39 -17.71
N GLY A 453 8.37 19.42 -18.23
CA GLY A 453 8.75 18.56 -19.36
C GLY A 453 9.78 17.48 -19.03
N GLN A 454 10.37 17.47 -17.83
CA GLN A 454 11.49 16.60 -17.47
C GLN A 454 11.04 15.20 -17.07
N THR A 455 11.89 14.21 -17.38
CA THR A 455 11.72 12.81 -17.01
C THR A 455 12.66 12.41 -15.88
N PHE A 456 12.19 11.60 -14.93
CA PHE A 456 13.00 11.08 -13.82
C PHE A 456 12.43 9.74 -13.32
N GLU A 457 13.24 8.99 -12.57
CA GLU A 457 12.84 7.71 -11.98
C GLU A 457 12.50 7.87 -10.50
N TRP A 458 11.45 7.21 -10.02
CA TRP A 458 11.02 7.23 -8.61
C TRP A 458 10.33 5.91 -8.25
N GLU A 459 10.48 5.45 -7.01
CA GLU A 459 9.56 4.50 -6.36
C GLU A 459 8.09 4.97 -6.39
N LEU A 460 7.22 4.14 -6.96
CA LEU A 460 5.78 4.40 -7.11
C LEU A 460 5.08 4.68 -5.77
N GLY A 461 5.37 3.87 -4.74
CA GLY A 461 4.74 4.03 -3.42
C GLY A 461 5.09 5.35 -2.73
N ARG A 462 6.33 5.84 -2.87
CA ARG A 462 6.73 7.17 -2.37
C ARG A 462 6.12 8.30 -3.18
N PHE A 463 6.07 8.17 -4.50
CA PHE A 463 5.47 9.16 -5.37
C PHE A 463 3.97 9.34 -5.08
N GLN A 464 3.23 8.25 -4.84
CA GLN A 464 1.81 8.34 -4.49
C GLN A 464 1.56 9.11 -3.18
N LYS A 465 2.45 8.97 -2.20
CA LYS A 465 2.38 9.71 -0.93
C LYS A 465 2.82 11.17 -1.07
N ARG A 466 3.77 11.45 -1.97
CA ARG A 466 4.33 12.79 -2.22
C ARG A 466 4.56 12.99 -3.72
N PRO A 467 3.53 13.39 -4.48
CA PRO A 467 3.61 13.51 -5.94
C PRO A 467 4.29 14.83 -6.34
N THR A 468 5.57 14.96 -6.00
CA THR A 468 6.41 16.09 -6.42
C THR A 468 7.26 15.70 -7.62
N CYS A 469 7.83 16.68 -8.31
CA CYS A 469 8.81 16.42 -9.35
C CYS A 469 10.20 16.54 -8.72
N MET A 470 11.00 15.47 -8.68
CA MET A 470 12.36 15.53 -8.11
C MET A 470 13.24 16.57 -8.80
N VAL A 471 12.98 16.84 -10.08
CA VAL A 471 13.70 17.88 -10.81
C VAL A 471 13.25 19.27 -10.40
N CYS A 472 11.94 19.51 -10.25
CA CYS A 472 11.43 20.78 -9.74
C CYS A 472 11.76 21.00 -8.26
N GLU A 473 11.82 19.94 -7.46
CA GLU A 473 12.13 19.99 -6.03
C GLU A 473 13.61 20.25 -5.78
N ARG A 474 14.51 19.62 -6.55
CA ARG A 474 15.94 19.97 -6.58
C ARG A 474 16.20 21.38 -7.15
N ARG A 475 15.26 21.90 -7.96
CA ARG A 475 15.25 23.27 -8.48
C ARG A 475 14.38 24.23 -7.66
N ARG A 476 13.80 23.83 -6.52
CA ARG A 476 13.06 24.75 -5.65
C ARG A 476 14.07 25.69 -5.01
N VAL A 477 14.29 26.82 -5.68
CA VAL A 477 14.86 27.99 -5.03
C VAL A 477 13.88 28.39 -3.92
N PRO A 478 14.35 28.65 -2.69
CA PRO A 478 13.50 29.17 -1.61
C PRO A 478 12.68 30.35 -2.12
N ARG A 479 11.44 30.51 -1.62
CA ARG A 479 10.53 31.60 -2.04
C ARG A 479 11.25 32.95 -2.09
N GLY A 480 12.07 33.22 -1.06
CA GLY A 480 12.92 34.41 -0.94
C GLY A 480 13.82 34.74 -2.12
N PHE A 481 14.16 33.77 -2.97
CA PHE A 481 15.01 33.97 -4.15
C PHE A 481 14.26 34.57 -5.35
N VAL A 482 12.96 34.25 -5.50
CA VAL A 482 12.09 34.90 -6.49
C VAL A 482 11.84 36.34 -6.07
N GLU A 483 11.55 36.54 -4.78
CA GLU A 483 11.38 37.89 -4.23
C GLU A 483 12.67 38.71 -4.31
N ASP A 484 13.84 38.13 -4.08
CA ASP A 484 15.14 38.79 -4.27
C ASP A 484 15.40 39.17 -5.73
N PHE A 485 15.11 38.27 -6.68
CA PHE A 485 15.22 38.60 -8.09
C PHE A 485 14.29 39.76 -8.49
N LEU A 486 13.01 39.70 -8.10
CA LEU A 486 12.04 40.76 -8.38
C LEU A 486 12.44 42.08 -7.72
N LYS A 487 12.98 42.05 -6.51
CA LYS A 487 13.53 43.23 -5.83
C LYS A 487 14.71 43.80 -6.60
N ARG A 488 15.70 43.00 -6.97
CA ARG A 488 16.87 43.44 -7.75
C ARG A 488 16.49 43.96 -9.13
N MET A 489 15.49 43.36 -9.77
CA MET A 489 14.95 43.85 -11.03
C MET A 489 14.33 45.24 -10.83
N ARG A 490 13.43 45.41 -9.85
CA ARG A 490 12.84 46.73 -9.52
C ARG A 490 13.87 47.78 -9.15
N ASP A 491 14.88 47.42 -8.36
CA ASP A 491 15.96 48.35 -7.96
C ASP A 491 16.77 48.86 -9.17
N LEU A 492 16.88 48.05 -10.23
CA LEU A 492 17.66 48.36 -11.43
C LEU A 492 16.86 49.01 -12.57
N VAL A 493 15.61 48.58 -12.78
CA VAL A 493 14.79 49.01 -13.94
C VAL A 493 13.44 49.59 -13.56
N GLY A 494 13.09 49.64 -12.27
CA GLY A 494 11.79 50.11 -11.81
C GLY A 494 10.66 49.28 -12.41
N ASP A 495 9.68 49.95 -13.00
CA ASP A 495 8.50 49.35 -13.63
C ASP A 495 8.67 49.16 -15.15
N GLU A 496 9.88 49.34 -15.70
CA GLU A 496 10.10 49.20 -17.15
C GLU A 496 9.86 47.76 -17.66
N TYR A 497 10.06 46.76 -16.80
CA TYR A 497 9.93 45.34 -17.14
C TYR A 497 9.02 44.59 -16.16
N GLU A 498 8.20 43.70 -16.73
CA GLU A 498 7.29 42.82 -16.00
C GLU A 498 7.64 41.35 -16.29
N LEU A 499 7.75 40.52 -15.25
CA LEU A 499 7.97 39.08 -15.39
C LEU A 499 6.64 38.40 -15.76
N VAL A 500 6.60 37.71 -16.90
CA VAL A 500 5.39 37.07 -17.44
C VAL A 500 5.39 35.55 -17.24
N SER A 501 6.58 34.91 -17.18
CA SER A 501 6.70 33.47 -16.92
C SER A 501 6.99 33.16 -15.45
N GLY A 502 6.92 31.88 -15.09
CA GLY A 502 7.53 31.40 -13.85
C GLY A 502 9.05 31.64 -13.81
N PHE A 503 9.61 31.73 -12.60
CA PHE A 503 11.04 31.81 -12.33
C PHE A 503 11.52 30.50 -11.69
N THR A 504 12.57 29.89 -12.26
CA THR A 504 13.13 28.63 -11.75
C THR A 504 14.53 28.77 -11.18
N ASP A 505 15.40 29.58 -11.79
CA ASP A 505 16.73 29.93 -11.28
C ASP A 505 17.32 31.08 -12.12
N MET A 506 18.50 31.58 -11.76
CA MET A 506 19.15 32.73 -12.41
C MET A 506 19.74 32.47 -13.82
N ARG A 507 19.81 31.21 -14.25
CA ARG A 507 20.39 30.76 -15.53
C ARG A 507 19.33 30.24 -16.51
N SER A 508 18.17 29.83 -15.99
CA SER A 508 17.02 29.40 -16.76
C SER A 508 16.35 30.58 -17.47
N ARG A 509 15.87 30.36 -18.69
CA ARG A 509 15.20 31.40 -19.48
C ARG A 509 13.85 31.78 -18.86
N ILE A 510 13.55 33.07 -18.86
CA ILE A 510 12.30 33.69 -18.41
C ILE A 510 11.69 34.54 -19.52
N LEU A 511 10.38 34.72 -19.50
CA LEU A 511 9.67 35.66 -20.37
C LEU A 511 9.46 36.98 -19.61
N VAL A 512 9.97 38.08 -20.17
CA VAL A 512 9.77 39.43 -19.63
C VAL A 512 9.08 40.32 -20.66
N ARG A 513 8.13 41.13 -20.22
CA ARG A 513 7.45 42.16 -21.02
C ARG A 513 8.11 43.50 -20.76
N HIS A 514 8.53 44.18 -21.82
CA HIS A 514 8.97 45.57 -21.72
C HIS A 514 7.76 46.49 -21.85
N GLN A 515 7.47 47.32 -20.84
CA GLN A 515 6.23 48.10 -20.80
C GLN A 515 6.14 49.13 -21.93
N ALA A 516 7.24 49.80 -22.29
CA ALA A 516 7.22 50.89 -23.28
C ALA A 516 6.86 50.43 -24.70
N CYS A 517 7.28 49.24 -25.13
CA CYS A 517 6.89 48.69 -26.45
C CYS A 517 5.86 47.56 -26.37
N GLY A 518 5.68 46.94 -25.21
CA GLY A 518 4.81 45.80 -24.95
C GLY A 518 5.29 44.48 -25.54
N THR A 519 6.53 44.39 -26.04
CA THR A 519 7.07 43.12 -26.57
C THR A 519 7.43 42.18 -25.43
N VAL A 520 7.07 40.89 -25.55
CA VAL A 520 7.52 39.84 -24.62
C VAL A 520 8.78 39.18 -25.18
N THR A 521 9.86 39.16 -24.41
CA THR A 521 11.16 38.61 -24.80
C THR A 521 11.64 37.54 -23.84
N GLU A 522 12.22 36.49 -24.41
CA GLU A 522 12.89 35.43 -23.65
C GLU A 522 14.31 35.88 -23.27
N MET A 523 14.65 35.84 -21.98
CA MET A 523 15.91 36.33 -21.42
C MET A 523 16.37 35.45 -20.26
N ILE A 524 17.67 35.42 -19.97
CA ILE A 524 18.20 34.82 -18.75
C ILE A 524 18.20 35.90 -17.64
N PRO A 525 17.73 35.61 -16.41
CA PRO A 525 17.67 36.60 -15.32
C PRO A 525 19.01 37.28 -15.06
N ASN A 526 20.11 36.51 -15.03
CA ASN A 526 21.45 37.06 -14.87
C ASN A 526 21.85 38.04 -15.99
N ASP A 527 21.43 37.82 -17.23
CA ASP A 527 21.73 38.73 -18.34
C ASP A 527 20.97 40.04 -18.19
N LEU A 528 19.69 39.97 -17.78
CA LEU A 528 18.87 41.14 -17.51
C LEU A 528 19.50 42.02 -16.42
N LEU A 529 19.93 41.39 -15.31
CA LEU A 529 20.63 42.07 -14.21
C LEU A 529 22.01 42.61 -14.60
N ARG A 530 22.64 42.07 -15.65
CA ARG A 530 23.90 42.57 -16.23
C ARG A 530 23.70 43.66 -17.28
N GLY A 531 22.47 44.15 -17.48
CA GLY A 531 22.19 45.26 -18.39
C GLY A 531 21.72 44.86 -19.78
N ARG A 532 21.30 43.60 -20.01
CA ARG A 532 20.60 43.23 -21.25
C ARG A 532 19.23 43.91 -21.28
N ARG A 533 18.83 44.44 -22.44
CA ARG A 533 17.56 45.18 -22.61
C ARG A 533 16.83 44.76 -23.88
N CYS A 534 15.61 45.28 -24.06
CA CYS A 534 14.80 45.06 -25.24
C CYS A 534 15.54 45.46 -26.52
N ASN A 535 15.75 44.50 -27.43
CA ASN A 535 16.45 44.71 -28.70
C ASN A 535 15.72 45.67 -29.66
N LEU A 536 14.41 45.87 -29.47
CA LEU A 536 13.63 46.84 -30.24
C LEU A 536 13.91 48.27 -29.76
N CYS A 537 13.94 48.49 -28.46
CA CYS A 537 14.06 49.83 -27.87
C CYS A 537 15.52 50.27 -27.68
N HIS A 538 16.44 49.32 -27.52
CA HIS A 538 17.85 49.60 -27.28
C HIS A 538 18.72 49.02 -28.39
N LYS A 539 19.76 49.77 -28.76
CA LYS A 539 20.83 49.31 -29.66
C LYS A 539 22.06 48.88 -28.85
N ALA A 540 23.02 48.23 -29.50
CA ALA A 540 24.33 48.00 -28.91
C ALA A 540 24.99 49.34 -28.56
N ILE A 541 25.45 49.47 -27.31
CA ILE A 541 26.07 50.69 -26.78
C ILE A 541 27.48 50.80 -27.35
N ARG A 542 27.76 51.92 -28.03
CA ARG A 542 29.10 52.23 -28.55
C ARG A 542 29.93 52.94 -27.48
N ARG A 543 31.26 52.82 -27.57
CA ARG A 543 32.20 53.46 -26.61
C ARG A 543 31.94 54.96 -26.44
N GLY A 544 31.86 55.72 -27.54
CA GLY A 544 31.63 57.17 -27.47
C GLY A 544 30.28 57.55 -26.84
N GLU A 545 29.24 56.73 -27.02
CA GLU A 545 27.95 56.94 -26.35
C GLU A 545 28.05 56.68 -24.84
N LEU A 546 28.86 55.69 -24.45
CA LEU A 546 29.12 55.38 -23.05
C LEU A 546 29.95 56.46 -22.36
N GLU A 547 30.99 56.98 -23.02
CA GLU A 547 31.83 58.08 -22.52
C GLU A 547 30.99 59.36 -22.36
N ALA A 548 30.17 59.71 -23.36
CA ALA A 548 29.27 60.85 -23.27
C ALA A 548 28.22 60.69 -22.14
N ALA A 549 27.70 59.46 -21.94
CA ALA A 549 26.79 59.17 -20.85
C ALA A 549 27.46 59.28 -19.48
N LEU A 550 28.70 58.79 -19.32
CA LEU A 550 29.47 58.95 -18.09
C LEU A 550 29.71 60.43 -17.79
N GLU A 551 30.27 61.17 -18.75
CA GLU A 551 30.57 62.59 -18.60
C GLU A 551 29.33 63.38 -18.17
N SER A 552 28.22 63.23 -18.91
CA SER A 552 26.98 63.95 -18.62
C SER A 552 26.29 63.53 -17.32
N CYS A 553 26.37 62.25 -16.94
CA CYS A 553 25.67 61.73 -15.77
C CYS A 553 26.48 61.88 -14.47
N THR A 554 27.81 62.00 -14.56
CA THR A 554 28.70 62.06 -13.39
C THR A 554 29.51 63.35 -13.30
N GLY A 555 29.39 64.25 -14.28
CA GLY A 555 30.12 65.53 -14.32
C GLY A 555 31.64 65.33 -14.44
N GLY A 556 32.08 64.31 -15.17
CA GLY A 556 33.49 63.98 -15.35
C GLY A 556 34.15 63.16 -14.22
N TYR A 557 33.46 62.96 -13.08
CA TYR A 557 34.03 62.24 -11.92
C TYR A 557 34.51 60.81 -12.23
N TYR A 558 33.84 60.13 -13.17
CA TYR A 558 34.21 58.79 -13.61
C TYR A 558 34.58 58.80 -15.09
N ARG A 559 35.71 58.16 -15.42
CA ARG A 559 36.22 58.07 -16.80
C ARG A 559 36.61 56.65 -17.18
N ILE A 560 36.55 56.37 -18.48
CA ILE A 560 36.99 55.08 -19.03
C ILE A 560 38.51 55.13 -19.25
N THR A 561 39.25 54.26 -18.56
CA THR A 561 40.73 54.24 -18.64
C THR A 561 41.30 53.05 -19.38
N GLY A 562 40.48 52.04 -19.67
CA GLY A 562 40.91 50.88 -20.43
C GLY A 562 39.77 49.90 -20.71
N MET A 563 40.11 48.81 -21.39
CA MET A 563 39.18 47.74 -21.72
C MET A 563 39.87 46.39 -21.58
N LYS A 564 39.20 45.42 -20.95
CA LYS A 564 39.65 44.03 -20.87
C LYS A 564 38.52 43.13 -21.37
N ASN A 565 38.78 42.38 -22.44
CA ASN A 565 37.77 41.64 -23.20
C ASN A 565 36.64 42.57 -23.66
N VAL A 566 35.41 42.39 -23.17
CA VAL A 566 34.23 43.22 -23.47
C VAL A 566 33.89 44.21 -22.35
N ARG A 567 34.71 44.30 -21.29
CA ARG A 567 34.45 45.13 -20.10
C ARG A 567 35.32 46.38 -20.09
N TYR A 568 34.70 47.52 -19.80
CA TYR A 568 35.39 48.78 -19.62
C TYR A 568 35.87 48.94 -18.18
N CYS A 569 37.09 49.45 -18.02
CA CYS A 569 37.65 49.90 -16.76
C CYS A 569 37.18 51.32 -16.51
N ILE A 570 36.44 51.52 -15.42
CA ILE A 570 35.99 52.83 -14.96
C ILE A 570 36.83 53.23 -13.76
N GLU A 571 37.38 54.44 -13.80
CA GLU A 571 38.19 55.03 -12.73
C GLU A 571 37.53 56.31 -12.23
N GLY A 572 37.29 56.40 -10.93
CA GLY A 572 36.82 57.61 -10.24
C GLY A 572 37.98 58.55 -9.87
N GLU A 573 37.69 59.83 -9.63
CA GLU A 573 38.71 60.80 -9.16
C GLU A 573 39.33 60.43 -7.81
N ASN A 574 38.61 59.68 -6.98
CA ASN A 574 39.10 59.10 -5.72
C ASN A 574 40.06 57.91 -5.92
N GLY A 575 40.33 57.50 -7.17
CA GLY A 575 41.19 56.36 -7.50
C GLY A 575 40.49 54.99 -7.51
N GLU A 576 39.18 54.93 -7.24
CA GLU A 576 38.42 53.68 -7.30
C GLU A 576 38.36 53.13 -8.73
N LYS A 577 38.60 51.83 -8.89
CA LYS A 577 38.62 51.15 -10.20
C LYS A 577 37.72 49.93 -10.22
N PHE A 578 36.86 49.85 -11.24
CA PHE A 578 36.05 48.65 -11.47
C PHE A 578 35.83 48.35 -12.95
N PHE A 579 35.67 47.06 -13.25
CA PHE A 579 35.41 46.57 -14.61
C PHE A 579 33.95 46.15 -14.77
N ARG A 580 33.26 46.69 -15.78
CA ARG A 580 31.86 46.35 -16.07
C ARG A 580 31.58 46.30 -17.56
N ASP A 581 30.57 45.50 -17.93
CA ASP A 581 30.07 45.43 -19.29
C ASP A 581 29.33 46.74 -19.65
N PRO A 582 29.29 47.16 -20.93
CA PRO A 582 28.70 48.45 -21.34
C PRO A 582 27.23 48.59 -20.90
N GLY A 583 26.46 47.50 -21.02
CA GLY A 583 25.06 47.46 -20.58
C GLY A 583 24.91 47.63 -19.06
N CYS A 584 25.83 47.07 -18.27
CA CYS A 584 25.82 47.21 -16.82
C CYS A 584 26.14 48.65 -16.39
N ILE A 585 27.10 49.30 -17.07
CA ILE A 585 27.43 50.71 -16.83
C ILE A 585 26.23 51.60 -17.14
N MET A 586 25.64 51.46 -18.35
CA MET A 586 24.45 52.25 -18.72
C MET A 586 23.29 51.99 -17.77
N GLN A 587 23.05 50.75 -17.37
CA GLN A 587 22.03 50.38 -16.39
C GLN A 587 22.23 51.13 -15.07
N GLU A 588 23.45 51.13 -14.54
CA GLU A 588 23.75 51.78 -13.26
C GLU A 588 23.69 53.31 -13.33
N LEU A 589 23.98 53.90 -14.49
CA LEU A 589 23.71 55.31 -14.74
C LEU A 589 22.19 55.59 -14.82
N SER A 590 21.41 54.69 -15.43
CA SER A 590 19.96 54.87 -15.62
C SER A 590 19.07 54.44 -14.46
N ARG A 591 19.57 53.63 -13.52
CA ARG A 591 18.73 52.96 -12.51
C ARG A 591 17.93 53.94 -11.65
N PRO A 592 16.71 53.59 -11.21
CA PRO A 592 15.85 54.48 -10.45
C PRO A 592 16.40 54.80 -9.07
N THR A 593 16.95 53.81 -8.37
CA THR A 593 17.54 53.93 -7.03
C THR A 593 18.94 54.54 -7.07
N GLU A 594 19.54 54.81 -5.90
CA GLU A 594 20.98 55.12 -5.80
C GLU A 594 21.84 53.97 -6.33
N SER A 595 22.96 54.31 -6.99
CA SER A 595 23.89 53.35 -7.53
C SER A 595 25.01 53.07 -6.52
N PRO A 596 25.32 51.79 -6.23
CA PRO A 596 26.46 51.42 -5.41
C PRO A 596 27.80 51.55 -6.18
N LEU A 597 27.77 51.75 -7.50
CA LEU A 597 28.98 51.89 -8.32
C LEU A 597 29.27 53.35 -8.70
N PHE A 598 28.22 54.15 -8.91
CA PHE A 598 28.33 55.55 -9.24
C PHE A 598 27.76 56.39 -8.10
N THR A 599 28.57 56.64 -7.07
CA THR A 599 28.18 57.45 -5.91
C THR A 599 28.03 58.92 -6.29
N HIS A 600 28.84 59.40 -7.24
CA HIS A 600 28.73 60.74 -7.82
C HIS A 600 27.92 60.74 -9.12
N ARG A 601 26.58 60.61 -9.01
CA ARG A 601 25.66 60.65 -10.15
C ARG A 601 24.73 61.87 -10.05
N ILE A 602 24.95 62.85 -10.93
CA ILE A 602 24.24 64.13 -10.96
C ILE A 602 23.03 64.15 -11.90
N ALA A 603 23.01 63.27 -12.89
CA ALA A 603 21.91 63.15 -13.85
C ALA A 603 21.69 61.70 -14.30
N LYS A 604 20.52 61.44 -14.88
CA LYS A 604 20.20 60.16 -15.54
C LYS A 604 20.22 60.34 -17.06
N PRO A 605 20.73 59.34 -17.81
CA PRO A 605 20.74 59.42 -19.26
C PRO A 605 19.30 59.41 -19.80
N LYS A 606 18.99 60.31 -20.73
CA LYS A 606 17.72 60.33 -21.48
C LYS A 606 17.94 59.67 -22.84
N PRO A 607 17.69 58.36 -23.01
CA PRO A 607 17.89 57.72 -24.29
C PRO A 607 16.86 58.23 -25.31
N ALA A 608 17.32 58.62 -26.49
CA ALA A 608 16.44 58.93 -27.61
C ALA A 608 15.73 57.63 -28.09
N PRO A 609 14.42 57.67 -28.38
CA PRO A 609 13.71 56.49 -28.85
C PRO A 609 14.28 56.01 -30.19
N ARG A 610 14.50 54.70 -30.30
CA ARG A 610 15.02 54.09 -31.53
C ARG A 610 13.98 54.21 -32.64
N LYS A 611 14.43 54.52 -33.87
CA LYS A 611 13.54 54.67 -35.04
C LYS A 611 12.69 53.41 -35.29
N GLU A 612 13.27 52.23 -35.10
CA GLU A 612 12.60 50.94 -35.20
C GLU A 612 11.44 50.82 -34.20
N ALA A 613 11.63 51.26 -32.95
CA ALA A 613 10.60 51.24 -31.92
C ALA A 613 9.46 52.21 -32.24
N LEU A 614 9.77 53.41 -32.76
CA LEU A 614 8.76 54.38 -33.19
C LEU A 614 7.85 53.81 -34.29
N ILE A 615 8.45 53.21 -35.32
CA ILE A 615 7.69 52.59 -36.41
C ILE A 615 6.90 51.38 -35.92
N TYR A 616 7.46 50.54 -35.04
CA TYR A 616 6.73 49.41 -34.45
C TYR A 616 5.53 49.86 -33.62
N LEU A 617 5.67 50.90 -32.80
CA LEU A 617 4.56 51.44 -32.00
C LEU A 617 3.46 52.04 -32.87
N SER A 618 3.83 52.76 -33.93
CA SER A 618 2.88 53.25 -34.95
C SER A 618 2.14 52.09 -35.61
N ALA A 619 2.88 51.05 -36.04
CA ALA A 619 2.28 49.85 -36.63
C ALA A 619 1.34 49.12 -35.66
N LYS A 620 1.70 49.02 -34.39
CA LYS A 620 0.87 48.41 -33.34
C LYS A 620 -0.46 49.13 -33.18
N GLU A 621 -0.44 50.46 -33.10
CA GLU A 621 -1.66 51.27 -32.96
C GLU A 621 -2.54 51.21 -34.22
N ILE A 622 -1.93 51.30 -35.40
CA ILE A 622 -2.66 51.25 -36.67
C ILE A 622 -3.27 49.85 -36.91
N CYS A 623 -2.53 48.77 -36.62
CA CYS A 623 -3.05 47.41 -36.67
C CYS A 623 -4.24 47.23 -35.72
N ARG A 624 -4.19 47.82 -34.52
CA ARG A 624 -5.31 47.78 -33.56
C ARG A 624 -6.58 48.44 -34.13
N ARG A 625 -6.42 49.54 -34.87
CA ARG A 625 -7.54 50.31 -35.44
C ARG A 625 -8.06 49.74 -36.77
N LYS A 626 -7.17 49.29 -37.66
CA LYS A 626 -7.46 48.95 -39.07
C LYS A 626 -7.31 47.46 -39.39
N GLY A 627 -6.76 46.67 -38.47
CA GLY A 627 -6.43 45.26 -38.66
C GLY A 627 -5.11 44.99 -39.40
N PHE A 628 -4.52 45.98 -40.06
CA PHE A 628 -3.21 45.87 -40.72
C PHE A 628 -2.51 47.23 -40.82
N TRP A 629 -1.18 47.19 -40.97
CA TRP A 629 -0.32 48.33 -41.18
C TRP A 629 0.36 48.28 -42.56
N SER A 630 0.52 49.44 -43.19
CA SER A 630 1.33 49.62 -44.40
C SER A 630 2.40 50.69 -44.17
N PRO A 631 3.57 50.64 -44.85
CA PRO A 631 4.62 51.64 -44.69
C PRO A 631 4.20 53.09 -44.95
N ARG A 632 3.13 53.30 -45.72
CA ARG A 632 2.58 54.64 -45.98
C ARG A 632 1.86 55.21 -44.77
N ASP A 633 1.34 54.35 -43.88
CA ASP A 633 0.59 54.78 -42.69
C ASP A 633 1.50 55.40 -41.60
N SER A 634 2.83 55.31 -41.73
CA SER A 634 3.81 55.95 -40.82
C SER A 634 4.75 56.92 -41.53
N ALA A 635 4.39 57.40 -42.72
CA ALA A 635 5.20 58.32 -43.52
C ALA A 635 5.26 59.75 -42.94
N ASP A 636 4.38 60.05 -42.00
CA ASP A 636 4.36 61.25 -41.15
C ASP A 636 5.43 61.22 -40.04
N ILE A 637 5.87 60.02 -39.62
CA ILE A 637 6.90 59.85 -38.57
C ILE A 637 8.31 59.90 -39.16
N LEU A 638 8.53 59.23 -40.29
CA LEU A 638 9.81 59.19 -40.99
C LEU A 638 9.60 59.17 -42.52
N PRO A 639 10.58 59.62 -43.32
CA PRO A 639 10.50 59.52 -44.78
C PRO A 639 10.18 58.09 -45.23
N LEU A 640 9.27 57.94 -46.20
CA LEU A 640 8.73 56.64 -46.63
C LEU A 640 9.83 55.59 -46.92
N LYS A 641 10.95 56.02 -47.53
CA LYS A 641 12.10 55.14 -47.78
C LYS A 641 12.70 54.57 -46.50
N GLN A 642 12.85 55.39 -45.46
CA GLN A 642 13.33 54.95 -44.14
C GLN A 642 12.32 54.01 -43.47
N VAL A 643 11.02 54.29 -43.56
CA VAL A 643 9.97 53.41 -43.02
C VAL A 643 10.02 52.03 -43.69
N GLN A 644 10.20 51.99 -45.00
CA GLN A 644 10.34 50.73 -45.75
C GLN A 644 11.60 49.94 -45.35
N ASP A 645 12.72 50.61 -45.12
CA ASP A 645 13.96 49.96 -44.70
C ASP A 645 13.83 49.40 -43.26
N LEU A 646 13.22 50.16 -42.35
CA LEU A 646 12.93 49.74 -40.98
C LEU A 646 11.89 48.61 -40.93
N MET A 647 10.89 48.63 -41.80
CA MET A 647 9.94 47.53 -41.98
C MET A 647 10.66 46.23 -42.33
N ARG A 648 11.64 46.24 -43.25
CA ARG A 648 12.41 45.02 -43.57
C ARG A 648 13.13 44.49 -42.32
N TRP A 649 13.66 45.37 -41.48
CA TRP A 649 14.26 44.98 -40.20
C TRP A 649 13.24 44.40 -39.22
N LEU A 650 12.07 45.02 -39.08
CA LEU A 650 10.99 44.56 -38.19
C LEU A 650 10.45 43.19 -38.61
N VAL A 651 10.32 42.94 -39.91
CA VAL A 651 9.93 41.63 -40.45
C VAL A 651 11.03 40.60 -40.22
N LYS A 652 12.30 40.94 -40.49
CA LYS A 652 13.45 40.04 -40.28
C LYS A 652 13.61 39.59 -38.82
N ASN A 653 13.17 40.40 -37.86
CA ASN A 653 13.29 40.12 -36.42
C ASN A 653 11.95 39.71 -35.78
N ASP A 654 11.00 39.25 -36.59
CA ASP A 654 9.71 38.71 -36.16
C ASP A 654 8.88 39.69 -35.29
N TYR A 655 8.96 40.99 -35.57
CA TYR A 655 8.07 41.99 -34.96
C TYR A 655 6.82 42.23 -35.83
N LEU A 656 6.97 42.12 -37.15
CA LEU A 656 5.89 42.25 -38.13
C LEU A 656 5.85 41.03 -39.05
N GLU A 657 4.66 40.61 -39.45
CA GLU A 657 4.43 39.55 -40.42
C GLU A 657 3.71 40.11 -41.64
N ARG A 658 4.11 39.66 -42.84
CA ARG A 658 3.48 40.11 -44.09
C ARG A 658 2.29 39.23 -44.42
N ILE A 659 1.09 39.82 -44.48
CA ILE A 659 -0.16 39.11 -44.82
C ILE A 659 -0.62 39.36 -46.26
N GLY A 660 -0.01 40.31 -46.97
CA GLY A 660 -0.37 40.63 -48.35
C GLY A 660 0.57 41.66 -48.99
N TYR A 661 0.29 42.06 -50.23
CA TYR A 661 1.08 43.10 -50.89
C TYR A 661 0.93 44.44 -50.16
N GLY A 662 2.03 44.91 -49.55
CA GLY A 662 2.06 46.17 -48.80
C GLY A 662 1.31 46.16 -47.45
N LYS A 663 0.82 45.01 -46.98
CA LYS A 663 0.07 44.87 -45.72
C LYS A 663 0.79 43.95 -44.74
N TYR A 664 0.91 44.42 -43.50
CA TYR A 664 1.62 43.74 -42.41
C TYR A 664 0.77 43.73 -41.14
N VAL A 665 0.94 42.72 -40.31
CA VAL A 665 0.36 42.61 -38.96
C VAL A 665 1.46 42.43 -37.93
N LEU A 666 1.15 42.55 -36.65
CA LEU A 666 2.08 42.20 -35.58
C LEU A 666 2.29 40.69 -35.59
N SER A 667 3.55 40.24 -35.53
CA SER A 667 3.85 38.82 -35.48
C SER A 667 3.42 38.23 -34.13
N GLU A 668 2.61 37.18 -34.15
CA GLU A 668 2.40 36.33 -32.98
C GLU A 668 3.65 35.46 -32.84
N ARG A 669 4.52 35.77 -31.87
CA ARG A 669 5.64 34.87 -31.57
C ARG A 669 5.09 33.50 -31.21
N LYS A 670 5.18 32.54 -32.14
CA LYS A 670 5.15 31.11 -31.84
C LYS A 670 6.32 30.86 -30.90
N ILE A 671 6.03 30.68 -29.61
CA ILE A 671 7.02 30.27 -28.62
C ILE A 671 7.48 28.89 -29.09
N SER A 672 8.69 28.82 -29.65
CA SER A 672 9.27 27.60 -30.18
C SER A 672 9.55 26.63 -29.03
N GLY A 673 8.57 25.81 -28.67
CA GLY A 673 8.82 24.44 -28.26
C GLY A 673 9.19 23.63 -29.50
N ASP A 674 10.09 22.66 -29.33
CA ASP A 674 10.60 21.75 -30.38
C ASP A 674 11.68 22.31 -31.31
N ARG A 675 12.89 22.43 -30.74
CA ARG A 675 14.11 21.92 -31.41
C ARG A 675 14.80 20.99 -30.43
N TYR A 676 14.47 19.70 -30.53
CA TYR A 676 15.39 18.66 -30.11
C TYR A 676 16.52 18.64 -31.14
N ASP A 677 17.75 18.80 -30.67
CA ASP A 677 18.96 18.62 -31.47
C ASP A 677 18.99 17.17 -31.98
N GLU A 678 18.81 17.00 -33.29
CA GLU A 678 19.50 15.95 -34.04
C GLU A 678 20.91 16.45 -34.30
N ASN A 679 21.85 15.98 -33.46
CA ASN A 679 23.22 15.61 -33.83
C ASN A 679 23.86 14.84 -32.67
#